data_AF-A0A5D0T259-F1
#
_entry.id   AF-A0A5D0T259-F1
#
_cell.length_a   1.000
_cell.length_b   1.000
_cell.length_c   1.000
_cell.angle_alpha   90.00
_cell.angle_beta   90.00
_cell.angle_gamma   90.00
#
_symmetry.space_group_name_H-M   'P 1'
#
loop_
_entity.id
_entity.type
_entity.pdbx_description
1 polymer ?
#
loop_
_entity_poly.entity_id
_entity_poly.type
_entity_poly.pdbx_seq_one_letter_code
_entity_poly.pdbx_strand_id
1 'polypeptide(L)'
;MSAYDKHVAKLRRLAEGDDIAAIVTELAWLARHFNGGWYYEGPRIAGALDALPDDRRARLATALVERLEAGEPPDADGEADAEALTTLVALLLRRFGAAVAVADLRRLLDHATGRWIWWLADEYAQLCQVVYETDGTLPGEVVAVLRRTEVTGYGPTGLVRQLLQRVREPVLNPGEAWSDLLLAELPALGAGWPELVAHARSATSARPSDKWDRQARGLLDRVGADLYRKTALTWLAQVGRPRTVPILARAHDQDFSQAYDPYNSTALRGLIWLLALAAEGADAEVARELGRLVETSLRKVPGIGPRNPKVANAAVHALARLDGEPALAQLARLSTRVTFKGTLKELHKALDVRAAALGLSRAEVEELAVPTYDLTGVGRRVETFGDVTAELVVEGGSVALHWRNAAGRPVRTVPAAVRREHPERLRELKAAAKDIEKMLAAQAERLDRQFLARRRWRYVAWRAQYLDHPLVGTLGRRLIWLVDGVPCGYADDALRTVDGAPVTAADDAEVTIWHPIGRDVTEVLGWREWLERHAVVQPFKQAHREVYLLTAAEERTEVYSNRFAAHVLRQHQFHALAAVRGWRNRLRLMVDDEYPPATRELPEWGLRAEYWVEGAGDDYDADATDTGTYLRVVTDQVRFYPLDAAENSAHAGGGGYAQWIPGGSEPTGPLPLEQIPPLVFSEVMRDVDLFVGVASVGNDPTWQDGGPEGRYQEYWQSYSFGELSATAETRRDLLTRLLPRLAVADRCRMEGRFLVVRGDLRTYKIHLGSGNILMSPNDEYLCIVPQQSGSAGNGELFLPFEGDRMLGVVLSKALLLARDTEITDPTIVSQLRRR
;
A
#
# COMPACT_ATOMS: atom_id res chain seq x y z
N MET A 1 -42.43 20.02 23.30
CA MET A 1 -42.06 20.79 22.09
C MET A 1 -40.55 20.82 22.02
N SER A 2 -39.96 20.21 20.98
CA SER A 2 -38.51 20.15 20.82
C SER A 2 -37.91 21.56 20.69
N ALA A 3 -36.60 21.72 20.92
CA ALA A 3 -35.92 23.00 20.68
C ALA A 3 -36.16 23.47 19.24
N TYR A 4 -36.08 22.55 18.28
CA TYR A 4 -36.42 22.78 16.88
C TYR A 4 -37.83 23.40 16.69
N ASP A 5 -38.87 22.77 17.24
CA ASP A 5 -40.25 23.24 17.10
C ASP A 5 -40.46 24.65 17.65
N LYS A 6 -39.75 25.01 18.74
CA LYS A 6 -39.79 26.36 19.32
C LYS A 6 -39.22 27.40 18.38
N HIS A 7 -38.09 27.09 17.73
CA HIS A 7 -37.45 28.01 16.79
C HIS A 7 -38.21 28.14 15.48
N VAL A 8 -38.79 27.05 14.94
CA VAL A 8 -39.68 27.14 13.76
C VAL A 8 -40.96 27.95 14.08
N ALA A 9 -41.53 27.80 15.27
CA ALA A 9 -42.68 28.62 15.70
C ALA A 9 -42.29 30.10 15.92
N LYS A 10 -41.07 30.37 16.38
CA LYS A 10 -40.52 31.74 16.45
C LYS A 10 -40.34 32.33 15.05
N LEU A 11 -39.81 31.55 14.12
CA LEU A 11 -39.64 31.96 12.72
C LEU A 11 -40.97 32.35 12.06
N ARG A 12 -42.05 31.58 12.27
CA ARG A 12 -43.39 31.94 11.78
C ARG A 12 -43.88 33.29 12.31
N ARG A 13 -43.73 33.53 13.61
CA ARG A 13 -44.12 34.81 14.22
C ARG A 13 -43.29 35.98 13.69
N LEU A 14 -42.00 35.76 13.44
CA LEU A 14 -41.14 36.78 12.83
C LEU A 14 -41.52 37.04 11.36
N ALA A 15 -41.91 35.99 10.62
CA ALA A 15 -42.37 36.10 9.23
C ALA A 15 -43.71 36.84 9.09
N GLU A 16 -44.54 36.88 10.13
CA GLU A 16 -45.74 37.74 10.20
C GLU A 16 -45.38 39.22 10.42
N GLY A 17 -44.16 39.52 10.90
CA GLY A 17 -43.59 40.85 11.09
C GLY A 17 -42.74 41.36 9.91
N ASP A 18 -41.91 42.39 10.15
CA ASP A 18 -41.00 43.00 9.14
C ASP A 18 -39.52 43.01 9.58
N ASP A 19 -39.15 42.20 10.57
CA ASP A 19 -37.78 42.18 11.13
C ASP A 19 -36.90 41.15 10.41
N ILE A 20 -36.39 41.54 9.23
CA ILE A 20 -35.49 40.71 8.41
C ILE A 20 -34.23 40.32 9.18
N ALA A 21 -33.67 41.20 10.02
CA ALA A 21 -32.46 40.92 10.79
C ALA A 21 -32.69 39.83 11.84
N ALA A 22 -33.84 39.86 12.53
CA ALA A 22 -34.23 38.79 13.45
C ALA A 22 -34.48 37.46 12.73
N ILE A 23 -35.09 37.49 11.55
CA ILE A 23 -35.29 36.30 10.71
C ILE A 23 -33.94 35.69 10.31
N VAL A 24 -32.99 36.50 9.82
CA VAL A 24 -31.63 36.06 9.48
C VAL A 24 -30.92 35.44 10.68
N THR A 25 -31.04 36.05 11.86
CA THR A 25 -30.43 35.55 13.10
C THR A 25 -30.99 34.18 13.51
N GLU A 26 -32.32 34.01 13.42
CA GLU A 26 -32.96 32.73 13.73
C GLU A 26 -32.62 31.63 12.72
N LEU A 27 -32.54 31.97 11.43
CA LEU A 27 -32.13 31.04 10.39
C LEU A 27 -30.67 30.59 10.56
N ALA A 28 -29.78 31.50 10.93
CA ALA A 28 -28.39 31.18 11.25
C ALA A 28 -28.26 30.33 12.54
N TRP A 29 -29.17 30.48 13.51
CA TRP A 29 -29.19 29.59 14.67
C TRP A 29 -29.65 28.18 14.30
N LEU A 30 -30.73 28.07 13.51
CA LEU A 30 -31.25 26.79 13.00
C LEU A 30 -30.21 26.08 12.12
N ALA A 31 -29.44 26.82 11.32
CA ALA A 31 -28.32 26.32 10.53
C ALA A 31 -27.28 25.58 11.40
N ARG A 32 -26.74 26.28 12.42
CA ARG A 32 -25.75 25.72 13.37
C ARG A 32 -26.26 24.50 14.09
N HIS A 33 -27.42 24.62 14.71
CA HIS A 33 -27.89 23.64 15.68
C HIS A 33 -28.30 22.30 15.04
N PHE A 34 -28.56 22.30 13.73
CA PHE A 34 -28.94 21.10 12.98
C PHE A 34 -27.93 20.71 11.90
N ASN A 35 -26.70 21.22 11.99
CA ASN A 35 -25.59 20.90 11.09
C ASN A 35 -25.96 21.00 9.59
N GLY A 36 -26.76 22.01 9.23
CA GLY A 36 -27.22 22.18 7.84
C GLY A 36 -28.14 21.07 7.30
N GLY A 37 -28.72 20.23 8.15
CA GLY A 37 -29.62 19.12 7.79
C GLY A 37 -31.01 19.54 7.29
N TRP A 38 -31.09 20.42 6.29
CA TRP A 38 -32.34 20.98 5.75
C TRP A 38 -33.15 20.00 4.89
N TYR A 39 -32.67 18.77 4.67
CA TYR A 39 -33.36 17.79 3.82
C TYR A 39 -34.70 17.32 4.42
N TYR A 40 -34.74 16.99 5.71
CA TYR A 40 -35.96 16.54 6.39
C TYR A 40 -36.79 17.71 6.93
N GLU A 41 -36.11 18.77 7.33
CA GLU A 41 -36.67 19.87 8.11
C GLU A 41 -36.89 21.16 7.31
N GLY A 42 -36.19 21.31 6.18
CA GLY A 42 -36.28 22.45 5.27
C GLY A 42 -37.68 22.74 4.74
N PRO A 43 -38.54 21.76 4.43
CA PRO A 43 -39.94 22.03 4.05
C PRO A 43 -40.74 22.77 5.13
N ARG A 44 -40.47 22.50 6.42
CA ARG A 44 -41.16 23.15 7.55
C ARG A 44 -40.68 24.60 7.74
N ILE A 45 -39.40 24.85 7.46
CA ILE A 45 -38.80 26.18 7.55
C ILE A 45 -39.19 27.03 6.33
N ALA A 46 -39.13 26.47 5.12
CA ALA A 46 -39.67 27.11 3.93
C ALA A 46 -41.16 27.44 4.09
N GLY A 47 -41.96 26.49 4.61
CA GLY A 47 -43.37 26.73 4.92
C GLY A 47 -43.62 27.78 6.00
N ALA A 48 -42.68 28.01 6.92
CA ALA A 48 -42.76 29.10 7.88
C ALA A 48 -42.52 30.48 7.26
N LEU A 49 -41.77 30.54 6.16
CA LEU A 49 -41.40 31.77 5.45
C LEU A 49 -42.37 32.13 4.32
N ASP A 50 -43.33 31.25 4.00
CA ASP A 50 -44.38 31.50 2.99
C ASP A 50 -45.23 32.73 3.29
N ALA A 51 -45.34 33.12 4.56
CA ALA A 51 -46.11 34.28 5.00
C ALA A 51 -45.49 35.62 4.55
N LEU A 52 -44.20 35.65 4.20
CA LEU A 52 -43.51 36.87 3.77
C LEU A 52 -43.93 37.27 2.33
N PRO A 53 -44.25 38.54 2.03
CA PRO A 53 -44.43 39.02 0.64
C PRO A 53 -43.16 38.91 -0.23
N ASP A 54 -43.31 38.86 -1.56
CA ASP A 54 -42.20 38.67 -2.54
C ASP A 54 -41.03 39.65 -2.37
N ASP A 55 -41.34 40.94 -2.17
CA ASP A 55 -40.34 41.99 -1.96
C ASP A 55 -39.54 41.76 -0.66
N ARG A 56 -40.20 41.28 0.40
CA ARG A 56 -39.54 40.97 1.68
C ARG A 56 -38.66 39.74 1.59
N ARG A 57 -39.08 38.76 0.78
CA ARG A 57 -38.30 37.54 0.53
C ARG A 57 -37.05 37.81 -0.28
N ALA A 58 -37.12 38.74 -1.24
CA ALA A 58 -35.94 39.24 -1.94
C ALA A 58 -34.97 39.94 -0.98
N ARG A 59 -35.47 40.85 -0.12
CA ARG A 59 -34.64 41.49 0.92
C ARG A 59 -34.03 40.49 1.91
N LEU A 60 -34.78 39.45 2.29
CA LEU A 60 -34.28 38.37 3.14
C LEU A 60 -33.13 37.62 2.46
N ALA A 61 -33.27 37.27 1.18
CA ALA A 61 -32.21 36.61 0.43
C ALA A 61 -30.95 37.49 0.33
N THR A 62 -31.09 38.78 0.04
CA THR A 62 -29.96 39.73 0.03
C THR A 62 -29.30 39.84 1.41
N ALA A 63 -30.08 39.95 2.50
CA ALA A 63 -29.53 40.02 3.86
C ALA A 63 -28.80 38.74 4.29
N LEU A 64 -29.25 37.57 3.81
CA LEU A 64 -28.54 36.30 4.01
C LEU A 64 -27.20 36.27 3.26
N VAL A 65 -27.15 36.81 2.04
CA VAL A 65 -25.90 36.95 1.26
C VAL A 65 -24.93 37.92 1.95
N GLU A 66 -25.41 39.07 2.42
CA GLU A 66 -24.59 40.05 3.15
C GLU A 66 -24.01 39.47 4.46
N ARG A 67 -24.78 38.64 5.17
CA ARG A 67 -24.29 37.93 6.35
C ARG A 67 -23.17 36.94 6.03
N LEU A 68 -23.25 36.25 4.89
CA LEU A 68 -22.20 35.34 4.45
C LEU A 68 -20.89 36.09 4.17
N GLU A 69 -20.97 37.30 3.58
CA GLU A 69 -19.81 38.15 3.29
C GLU A 69 -19.19 38.79 4.55
N ALA A 70 -20.01 39.11 5.56
CA ALA A 70 -19.57 39.80 6.76
C ALA A 70 -18.63 38.99 7.66
N GLY A 71 -18.50 37.67 7.43
CA GLY A 71 -17.47 36.81 8.03
C GLY A 71 -17.37 36.93 9.55
N GLU A 72 -18.41 36.55 10.30
CA GLU A 72 -18.22 36.23 11.72
C GLU A 72 -17.21 35.07 11.83
N PRO A 73 -16.22 35.14 12.74
CA PRO A 73 -15.08 34.22 12.73
C PRO A 73 -15.57 32.80 12.98
N PRO A 74 -15.08 31.81 12.22
CA PRO A 74 -15.41 30.43 12.48
C PRO A 74 -14.67 29.96 13.74
N ASP A 75 -15.41 29.70 14.80
CA ASP A 75 -15.17 28.55 15.65
C ASP A 75 -15.11 27.28 14.76
N ALA A 76 -14.66 26.14 15.28
CA ALA A 76 -14.57 24.88 14.51
C ALA A 76 -15.89 24.46 13.80
N ASP A 77 -17.02 25.08 14.15
CA ASP A 77 -18.37 24.86 13.61
C ASP A 77 -18.84 25.90 12.56
N GLY A 78 -18.07 26.96 12.26
CA GLY A 78 -18.50 28.07 11.39
C GLY A 78 -18.64 27.72 9.89
N GLU A 79 -18.05 26.61 9.45
CA GLU A 79 -18.15 26.14 8.05
C GLU A 79 -19.54 25.55 7.71
N ALA A 80 -20.24 25.00 8.71
CA ALA A 80 -21.59 24.46 8.60
C ALA A 80 -22.63 25.57 8.32
N ASP A 81 -22.36 26.79 8.79
CA ASP A 81 -23.25 27.94 8.59
C ASP A 81 -23.30 28.42 7.16
N ALA A 82 -22.16 28.53 6.49
CA ALA A 82 -22.12 29.03 5.12
C ALA A 82 -22.88 28.10 4.15
N GLU A 83 -22.76 26.79 4.34
CA GLU A 83 -23.46 25.80 3.52
C GLU A 83 -24.96 25.74 3.81
N ALA A 84 -25.34 25.74 5.09
CA ALA A 84 -26.72 25.76 5.53
C ALA A 84 -27.47 26.99 5.00
N LEU A 85 -26.82 28.16 5.06
CA LEU A 85 -27.37 29.41 4.55
C LEU A 85 -27.41 29.43 3.01
N THR A 86 -26.40 28.90 2.31
CA THR A 86 -26.41 28.76 0.84
C THR A 86 -27.57 27.86 0.37
N THR A 87 -27.75 26.73 1.05
CA THR A 87 -28.84 25.76 0.82
C THR A 87 -30.20 26.40 1.08
N LEU A 88 -30.31 27.16 2.15
CA LEU A 88 -31.52 27.89 2.49
C LEU A 88 -31.86 28.93 1.42
N VAL A 89 -30.89 29.74 0.98
CA VAL A 89 -31.12 30.71 -0.11
C VAL A 89 -31.58 30.00 -1.39
N ALA A 90 -31.02 28.85 -1.74
CA ALA A 90 -31.46 28.05 -2.88
C ALA A 90 -32.91 27.54 -2.73
N LEU A 91 -33.31 27.08 -1.54
CA LEU A 91 -34.68 26.66 -1.21
C LEU A 91 -35.68 27.82 -1.27
N LEU A 92 -35.29 29.01 -0.77
CA LEU A 92 -36.10 30.22 -0.86
C LEU A 92 -36.28 30.62 -2.34
N LEU A 93 -35.23 30.59 -3.14
CA LEU A 93 -35.29 30.95 -4.56
C LEU A 93 -36.18 30.01 -5.38
N ARG A 94 -36.16 28.70 -5.12
CA ARG A 94 -37.09 27.73 -5.75
C ARG A 94 -38.55 28.09 -5.52
N ARG A 95 -38.87 28.66 -4.35
CA ARG A 95 -40.25 28.91 -3.93
C ARG A 95 -40.75 30.31 -4.30
N PHE A 96 -39.85 31.28 -4.46
CA PHE A 96 -40.22 32.69 -4.62
C PHE A 96 -40.00 33.26 -6.02
N GLY A 97 -39.14 32.65 -6.85
CA GLY A 97 -38.89 33.10 -8.21
C GLY A 97 -38.23 34.48 -8.32
N ALA A 98 -37.46 34.68 -9.41
CA ALA A 98 -36.87 35.87 -10.06
C ALA A 98 -36.69 37.27 -9.39
N ALA A 99 -37.16 37.56 -8.17
CA ALA A 99 -37.11 38.88 -7.55
C ALA A 99 -35.76 39.23 -6.86
N VAL A 100 -34.80 38.30 -6.84
CA VAL A 100 -33.44 38.53 -6.31
C VAL A 100 -32.55 39.08 -7.42
N ALA A 101 -31.75 40.10 -7.10
CA ALA A 101 -30.84 40.72 -8.05
C ALA A 101 -29.79 39.70 -8.53
N VAL A 102 -29.52 39.66 -9.84
CA VAL A 102 -28.51 38.75 -10.42
C VAL A 102 -27.13 38.96 -9.79
N ALA A 103 -26.79 40.17 -9.35
CA ALA A 103 -25.56 40.46 -8.63
C ALA A 103 -25.45 39.68 -7.30
N ASP A 104 -26.55 39.49 -6.59
CA ASP A 104 -26.58 38.71 -5.33
C ASP A 104 -26.48 37.22 -5.62
N LEU A 105 -27.08 36.76 -6.73
CA LEU A 105 -26.96 35.38 -7.19
C LEU A 105 -25.51 35.03 -7.57
N ARG A 106 -24.78 35.95 -8.23
CA ARG A 106 -23.35 35.75 -8.54
C ARG A 106 -22.52 35.57 -7.28
N ARG A 107 -22.70 36.46 -6.30
CA ARG A 107 -22.00 36.37 -5.00
C ARG A 107 -22.27 35.06 -4.28
N LEU A 108 -23.52 34.59 -4.30
CA LEU A 108 -23.90 33.30 -3.74
C LEU A 108 -23.22 32.12 -4.46
N LEU A 109 -23.15 32.17 -5.80
CA LEU A 109 -22.45 31.14 -6.58
C LEU A 109 -20.94 31.13 -6.30
N ASP A 110 -20.32 32.29 -6.07
CA ASP A 110 -18.91 32.41 -5.69
C ASP A 110 -18.63 31.70 -4.35
N HIS A 111 -19.52 31.81 -3.36
CA HIS A 111 -19.40 31.08 -2.09
C HIS A 111 -19.64 29.57 -2.19
N ALA A 112 -20.33 29.13 -3.24
CA ALA A 112 -20.50 27.71 -3.55
C ALA A 112 -19.32 27.12 -4.34
N THR A 113 -18.38 27.95 -4.83
CA THR A 113 -17.17 27.46 -5.49
C THR A 113 -16.33 26.62 -4.52
N GLY A 114 -15.66 25.59 -5.07
CA GLY A 114 -14.89 24.65 -4.25
C GLY A 114 -15.73 23.71 -3.37
N ARG A 115 -17.07 23.78 -3.35
CA ARG A 115 -17.89 22.85 -2.57
C ARG A 115 -18.30 21.60 -3.36
N TRP A 116 -18.74 20.59 -2.62
CA TRP A 116 -19.30 19.35 -3.17
C TRP A 116 -20.80 19.25 -2.83
N ILE A 117 -21.66 19.32 -3.84
CA ILE A 117 -23.11 19.28 -3.65
C ILE A 117 -23.60 17.85 -3.85
N TRP A 118 -24.05 17.23 -2.75
CA TRP A 118 -24.59 15.86 -2.72
C TRP A 118 -26.12 15.81 -2.85
N TRP A 119 -26.80 16.85 -2.37
CA TRP A 119 -28.25 16.98 -2.24
C TRP A 119 -28.71 18.34 -2.79
N LEU A 120 -29.98 18.49 -3.18
CA LEU A 120 -30.56 19.75 -3.69
C LEU A 120 -29.86 20.29 -4.96
N ALA A 121 -29.46 19.36 -5.83
CA ALA A 121 -28.73 19.66 -7.06
C ALA A 121 -29.52 20.53 -8.05
N ASP A 122 -30.84 20.33 -8.14
CA ASP A 122 -31.68 21.08 -9.06
C ASP A 122 -31.94 22.52 -8.56
N GLU A 123 -32.03 22.74 -7.25
CA GLU A 123 -32.09 24.08 -6.66
C GLU A 123 -30.85 24.90 -7.02
N TYR A 124 -29.66 24.31 -6.87
CA TYR A 124 -28.41 24.94 -7.27
C TYR A 124 -28.36 25.22 -8.79
N ALA A 125 -28.87 24.28 -9.61
CA ALA A 125 -28.96 24.46 -11.06
C ALA A 125 -29.90 25.60 -11.46
N GLN A 126 -30.97 25.88 -10.70
CA GLN A 126 -31.86 27.03 -10.96
C GLN A 126 -31.11 28.36 -10.81
N LEU A 127 -30.27 28.48 -9.78
CA LEU A 127 -29.43 29.67 -9.58
C LEU A 127 -28.50 29.89 -10.77
N CYS A 128 -27.84 28.81 -11.17
CA CYS A 128 -26.95 28.82 -12.32
C CYS A 128 -27.72 29.14 -13.62
N GLN A 129 -28.94 28.66 -13.77
CA GLN A 129 -29.76 28.95 -14.94
C GLN A 129 -30.09 30.44 -15.06
N VAL A 130 -30.49 31.11 -13.97
CA VAL A 130 -30.81 32.55 -13.99
C VAL A 130 -29.59 33.38 -14.38
N VAL A 131 -28.42 33.07 -13.80
CA VAL A 131 -27.16 33.75 -14.13
C VAL A 131 -26.77 33.48 -15.58
N TYR A 132 -26.87 32.22 -16.03
CA TYR A 132 -26.55 31.83 -17.41
C TYR A 132 -27.48 32.48 -18.45
N GLU A 133 -28.77 32.61 -18.15
CA GLU A 133 -29.74 33.27 -19.04
C GLU A 133 -29.51 34.78 -19.13
N THR A 134 -28.92 35.38 -18.09
CA THR A 134 -28.56 36.80 -18.07
C THR A 134 -27.22 37.06 -18.78
N ASP A 135 -26.21 36.24 -18.48
CA ASP A 135 -24.81 36.52 -18.85
C ASP A 135 -24.33 35.71 -20.06
N GLY A 136 -25.08 34.69 -20.47
CA GLY A 136 -24.68 33.74 -21.52
C GLY A 136 -23.53 32.81 -21.13
N THR A 137 -22.97 32.95 -19.94
CA THR A 137 -21.83 32.17 -19.43
C THR A 137 -21.96 31.91 -17.93
N LEU A 138 -21.14 31.00 -17.40
CA LEU A 138 -20.99 30.74 -15.97
C LEU A 138 -19.49 30.73 -15.62
N PRO A 139 -19.11 31.14 -14.40
CA PRO A 139 -17.74 30.95 -13.91
C PRO A 139 -17.31 29.48 -13.98
N GLY A 140 -16.05 29.22 -14.35
CA GLY A 140 -15.57 27.86 -14.58
C GLY A 140 -15.66 26.96 -13.36
N GLU A 141 -15.44 27.53 -12.18
CA GLU A 141 -15.53 26.87 -10.88
C GLU A 141 -16.97 26.45 -10.56
N VAL A 142 -17.96 27.27 -10.96
CA VAL A 142 -19.39 26.96 -10.83
C VAL A 142 -19.78 25.83 -11.78
N VAL A 143 -19.32 25.88 -13.03
CA VAL A 143 -19.50 24.80 -14.00
C VAL A 143 -18.90 23.49 -13.47
N ALA A 144 -17.76 23.57 -12.79
CA ALA A 144 -17.11 22.43 -12.18
C ALA A 144 -17.96 21.79 -11.07
N VAL A 145 -18.60 22.59 -10.22
CA VAL A 145 -19.55 22.11 -9.20
C VAL A 145 -20.70 21.36 -9.88
N LEU A 146 -21.38 21.96 -10.86
CA LEU A 146 -22.49 21.32 -11.58
C LEU A 146 -22.10 19.98 -12.20
N ARG A 147 -20.93 19.92 -12.85
CA ARG A 147 -20.43 18.68 -13.47
C ARG A 147 -20.07 17.61 -12.44
N ARG A 148 -19.48 17.97 -11.29
CA ARG A 148 -19.24 17.02 -10.21
C ARG A 148 -20.55 16.46 -9.67
N THR A 149 -21.51 17.33 -9.40
CA THR A 149 -22.84 16.95 -8.92
C THR A 149 -23.59 16.05 -9.90
N GLU A 150 -23.48 16.27 -11.22
CA GLU A 150 -24.10 15.37 -12.20
C GLU A 150 -23.49 13.96 -12.15
N VAL A 151 -22.18 13.86 -11.89
CA VAL A 151 -21.46 12.57 -11.86
C VAL A 151 -21.64 11.83 -10.53
N THR A 152 -21.81 12.53 -9.40
CA THR A 152 -21.76 11.91 -8.06
C THR A 152 -22.97 12.18 -7.15
N GLY A 153 -23.92 13.01 -7.58
CA GLY A 153 -25.08 13.39 -6.76
C GLY A 153 -26.04 12.23 -6.48
N TYR A 154 -26.71 12.28 -5.33
CA TYR A 154 -27.75 11.32 -4.95
C TYR A 154 -29.13 11.84 -5.37
N GLY A 155 -29.75 11.21 -6.38
CA GLY A 155 -31.11 11.52 -6.85
C GLY A 155 -31.20 12.06 -8.30
N PRO A 156 -32.39 12.45 -8.76
CA PRO A 156 -32.57 12.99 -10.11
C PRO A 156 -31.91 14.38 -10.25
N THR A 157 -31.01 14.51 -11.22
CA THR A 157 -30.26 15.75 -11.56
C THR A 157 -30.83 16.42 -12.82
N GLY A 158 -32.15 16.44 -12.94
CA GLY A 158 -32.85 16.74 -14.20
C GLY A 158 -32.49 18.11 -14.76
N LEU A 159 -32.48 19.15 -13.92
CA LEU A 159 -32.18 20.50 -14.34
C LEU A 159 -30.68 20.72 -14.56
N VAL A 160 -29.84 20.13 -13.71
CA VAL A 160 -28.38 20.12 -13.89
C VAL A 160 -28.03 19.60 -15.29
N ARG A 161 -28.62 18.47 -15.70
CA ARG A 161 -28.37 17.86 -17.01
C ARG A 161 -28.84 18.75 -18.16
N GLN A 162 -29.99 19.40 -18.04
CA GLN A 162 -30.50 20.33 -19.05
C GLN A 162 -29.58 21.55 -19.21
N LEU A 163 -29.11 22.12 -18.10
CA LEU A 163 -28.19 23.25 -18.12
C LEU A 163 -26.82 22.85 -18.72
N LEU A 164 -26.27 21.70 -18.35
CA LEU A 164 -25.00 21.20 -18.87
C LEU A 164 -25.03 20.82 -20.37
N GLN A 165 -26.21 20.66 -20.98
CA GLN A 165 -26.33 20.54 -22.44
C GLN A 165 -26.08 21.88 -23.16
N ARG A 166 -26.32 23.01 -22.48
CA ARG A 166 -26.12 24.38 -22.98
C ARG A 166 -24.73 24.91 -22.61
N VAL A 167 -24.23 24.59 -21.42
CA VAL A 167 -22.93 25.05 -20.90
C VAL A 167 -21.78 24.13 -21.33
N ARG A 168 -21.03 24.55 -22.34
CA ARG A 168 -19.93 23.74 -22.93
C ARG A 168 -18.54 24.14 -22.45
N GLU A 169 -18.35 25.39 -22.06
CA GLU A 169 -17.08 25.94 -21.56
C GLU A 169 -17.08 26.08 -20.04
N PRO A 170 -15.90 25.99 -19.38
CA PRO A 170 -14.62 25.52 -19.95
C PRO A 170 -14.69 24.04 -20.35
N VAL A 171 -13.89 23.61 -21.34
CA VAL A 171 -13.88 22.21 -21.81
C VAL A 171 -13.54 21.18 -20.73
N LEU A 172 -12.81 21.58 -19.69
CA LEU A 172 -12.50 20.80 -18.48
C LEU A 172 -12.88 21.61 -17.25
N ASN A 173 -13.01 20.96 -16.10
CA ASN A 173 -13.17 21.64 -14.83
C ASN A 173 -11.82 22.26 -14.41
N PRO A 174 -11.77 23.56 -14.04
CA PRO A 174 -10.60 24.14 -13.39
C PRO A 174 -10.42 23.58 -11.97
N GLY A 175 -9.25 23.79 -11.40
CA GLY A 175 -8.92 23.45 -10.02
C GLY A 175 -7.98 22.26 -9.85
N GLU A 176 -7.52 21.63 -10.93
CA GLU A 176 -6.43 20.66 -10.89
C GLU A 176 -5.22 21.23 -11.65
N ALA A 177 -4.01 21.09 -11.11
CA ALA A 177 -2.81 21.69 -11.71
C ALA A 177 -2.61 21.29 -13.19
N TRP A 178 -3.00 20.07 -13.57
CA TRP A 178 -2.91 19.61 -14.96
C TRP A 178 -4.02 20.17 -15.85
N SER A 179 -5.25 20.30 -15.32
CA SER A 179 -6.39 20.80 -16.10
C SER A 179 -6.26 22.30 -16.31
N ASP A 180 -5.78 23.04 -15.31
CA ASP A 180 -5.54 24.47 -15.40
C ASP A 180 -4.42 24.80 -16.38
N LEU A 181 -3.33 24.02 -16.36
CA LEU A 181 -2.25 24.17 -17.35
C LEU A 181 -2.78 23.93 -18.77
N LEU A 182 -3.55 22.86 -18.98
CA LEU A 182 -4.15 22.57 -20.27
C LEU A 182 -5.11 23.70 -20.71
N LEU A 183 -5.99 24.16 -19.82
CA LEU A 183 -6.94 25.23 -20.11
C LEU A 183 -6.23 26.55 -20.46
N ALA A 184 -5.11 26.85 -19.82
CA ALA A 184 -4.30 28.03 -20.10
C ALA A 184 -3.57 27.96 -21.45
N GLU A 185 -3.06 26.78 -21.82
CA GLU A 185 -2.30 26.59 -23.06
C GLU A 185 -3.17 26.37 -24.30
N LEU A 186 -4.35 25.73 -24.14
CA LEU A 186 -5.22 25.31 -25.24
C LEU A 186 -5.52 26.41 -26.27
N PRO A 187 -5.81 27.68 -25.90
CA PRO A 187 -6.04 28.75 -26.87
C PRO A 187 -4.86 29.03 -27.80
N ALA A 188 -3.63 28.72 -27.37
CA ALA A 188 -2.41 29.00 -28.13
C ALA A 188 -1.95 27.83 -29.02
N LEU A 189 -2.50 26.63 -28.85
CA LEU A 189 -2.03 25.42 -29.55
C LEU A 189 -2.51 25.29 -31.01
N GLY A 190 -3.47 26.11 -31.43
CA GLY A 190 -3.96 26.18 -32.82
C GLY A 190 -5.04 25.16 -33.17
N ALA A 191 -5.36 25.06 -34.47
CA ALA A 191 -6.49 24.28 -34.98
C ALA A 191 -6.34 22.77 -34.71
N GLY A 192 -7.44 22.08 -34.40
CA GLY A 192 -7.47 20.64 -34.15
C GLY A 192 -7.29 20.25 -32.67
N TRP A 193 -6.63 21.08 -31.86
CA TRP A 193 -6.43 20.82 -30.43
C TRP A 193 -7.74 20.85 -29.61
N PRO A 194 -8.65 21.83 -29.78
CA PRO A 194 -9.93 21.81 -29.10
C PRO A 194 -10.75 20.54 -29.41
N GLU A 195 -10.74 20.08 -30.67
CA GLU A 195 -11.42 18.86 -31.09
C GLU A 195 -10.76 17.60 -30.51
N LEU A 196 -9.43 17.61 -30.37
CA LEU A 196 -8.69 16.51 -29.75
C LEU A 196 -8.98 16.40 -28.25
N VAL A 197 -9.02 17.53 -27.53
CA VAL A 197 -9.42 17.56 -26.10
C VAL A 197 -10.89 17.16 -25.93
N ALA A 198 -11.78 17.61 -26.84
CA ALA A 198 -13.17 17.16 -26.85
C ALA A 198 -13.29 15.65 -27.11
N HIS A 199 -12.46 15.09 -28.00
CA HIS A 199 -12.42 13.65 -28.25
C HIS A 199 -11.95 12.87 -27.04
N ALA A 200 -10.94 13.36 -26.30
CA ALA A 200 -10.48 12.74 -25.06
C ALA A 200 -11.60 12.59 -24.01
N ARG A 201 -12.52 13.56 -23.92
CA ARG A 201 -13.69 13.51 -23.02
C ARG A 201 -14.71 12.43 -23.36
N SER A 202 -14.66 11.88 -24.58
CA SER A 202 -15.56 10.79 -25.01
C SER A 202 -15.12 9.40 -24.54
N ALA A 203 -13.99 9.28 -23.82
CA ALA A 203 -13.42 8.03 -23.32
C ALA A 203 -14.20 7.42 -22.12
N THR A 204 -15.52 7.25 -22.26
CA THR A 204 -16.40 6.81 -21.17
C THR A 204 -16.30 5.31 -20.88
N SER A 205 -16.00 4.49 -21.90
CA SER A 205 -15.81 3.04 -21.77
C SER A 205 -14.51 2.68 -21.01
N ALA A 206 -14.41 1.43 -20.54
CA ALA A 206 -13.19 0.96 -19.87
C ALA A 206 -11.98 0.85 -20.81
N ARG A 207 -12.22 0.67 -22.12
CA ARG A 207 -11.21 0.52 -23.18
C ARG A 207 -11.64 1.30 -24.44
N PRO A 208 -10.71 1.80 -25.27
CA PRO A 208 -11.07 2.47 -26.51
C PRO A 208 -11.69 1.49 -27.51
N SER A 209 -12.65 1.96 -28.30
CA SER A 209 -13.20 1.21 -29.44
C SER A 209 -12.44 1.52 -30.72
N ASP A 210 -12.53 0.65 -31.72
CA ASP A 210 -11.91 0.88 -33.03
C ASP A 210 -12.39 2.17 -33.70
N LYS A 211 -13.65 2.56 -33.46
CA LYS A 211 -14.18 3.85 -33.94
C LYS A 211 -13.49 5.02 -33.22
N TRP A 212 -13.33 4.92 -31.91
CA TRP A 212 -12.65 5.94 -31.11
C TRP A 212 -11.19 6.09 -31.52
N ASP A 213 -10.48 4.97 -31.72
CA ASP A 213 -9.07 4.95 -32.13
C ASP A 213 -8.86 5.54 -33.53
N ARG A 214 -9.73 5.21 -34.51
CA ARG A 214 -9.64 5.79 -35.86
C ARG A 214 -9.80 7.31 -35.84
N GLN A 215 -10.76 7.81 -35.08
CA GLN A 215 -10.97 9.25 -34.92
C GLN A 215 -9.79 9.92 -34.19
N ALA A 216 -9.25 9.25 -33.15
CA ALA A 216 -8.06 9.71 -32.42
C ALA A 216 -6.85 9.85 -33.33
N ARG A 217 -6.56 8.85 -34.18
CA ARG A 217 -5.45 8.91 -35.16
C ARG A 217 -5.60 10.08 -36.11
N GLY A 218 -6.78 10.27 -36.72
CA GLY A 218 -7.02 11.41 -37.62
C GLY A 218 -7.01 12.78 -36.94
N LEU A 219 -7.14 12.85 -35.60
CA LEU A 219 -6.91 14.08 -34.83
C LEU A 219 -5.42 14.28 -34.55
N LEU A 220 -4.70 13.21 -34.17
CA LEU A 220 -3.24 13.23 -33.97
C LEU A 220 -2.49 13.61 -35.24
N ASP A 221 -2.92 13.12 -36.41
CA ASP A 221 -2.34 13.49 -37.71
C ASP A 221 -2.48 14.99 -38.00
N ARG A 222 -3.56 15.62 -37.52
CA ARG A 222 -3.81 17.05 -37.70
C ARG A 222 -2.98 17.93 -36.77
N VAL A 223 -2.82 17.52 -35.51
CA VAL A 223 -2.05 18.30 -34.52
C VAL A 223 -0.55 17.96 -34.51
N GLY A 224 -0.16 16.82 -35.08
CA GLY A 224 1.18 16.23 -35.00
C GLY A 224 1.35 15.32 -33.79
N ALA A 225 1.62 14.03 -34.02
CA ALA A 225 1.75 13.03 -32.95
C ALA A 225 2.90 13.34 -31.97
N ASP A 226 4.09 13.71 -32.46
CA ASP A 226 5.23 14.07 -31.60
C ASP A 226 4.97 15.36 -30.80
N LEU A 227 4.29 16.35 -31.40
CA LEU A 227 3.88 17.56 -30.70
C LEU A 227 2.88 17.23 -29.59
N TYR A 228 1.87 16.41 -29.89
CA TYR A 228 0.93 15.93 -28.89
C TYR A 228 1.65 15.18 -27.76
N ARG A 229 2.56 14.25 -28.09
CA ARG A 229 3.34 13.49 -27.12
C ARG A 229 4.07 14.43 -26.16
N LYS A 230 4.85 15.39 -26.67
CA LYS A 230 5.64 16.33 -25.85
C LYS A 230 4.74 17.19 -24.95
N THR A 231 3.67 17.75 -25.50
CA THR A 231 2.73 18.59 -24.74
C THR A 231 1.94 17.77 -23.71
N ALA A 232 1.45 16.59 -24.07
CA ALA A 232 0.71 15.74 -23.14
C ALA A 232 1.57 15.28 -21.96
N LEU A 233 2.87 15.01 -22.18
CA LEU A 233 3.80 14.68 -21.09
C LEU A 233 3.94 15.83 -20.07
N THR A 234 3.94 17.10 -20.50
CA THR A 234 4.01 18.24 -19.56
C THR A 234 2.74 18.36 -18.70
N TRP A 235 1.56 18.15 -19.31
CA TRP A 235 0.28 18.12 -18.59
C TRP A 235 0.19 16.95 -17.63
N LEU A 236 0.48 15.74 -18.09
CA LEU A 236 0.40 14.52 -17.29
C LEU A 236 1.36 14.57 -16.10
N ALA A 237 2.56 15.17 -16.25
CA ALA A 237 3.49 15.37 -15.15
C ALA A 237 2.92 16.22 -13.99
N GLN A 238 1.88 17.02 -14.21
CA GLN A 238 1.18 17.77 -13.16
C GLN A 238 0.12 16.93 -12.42
N VAL A 239 -0.26 15.77 -12.96
CA VAL A 239 -1.27 14.89 -12.35
C VAL A 239 -0.79 14.43 -10.99
N GLY A 240 -1.66 14.67 -10.00
CA GLY A 240 -1.45 14.30 -8.60
C GLY A 240 -0.80 15.37 -7.73
N ARG A 241 -0.42 16.53 -8.28
CA ARG A 241 -0.05 17.72 -7.50
C ARG A 241 -1.24 18.24 -6.68
N PRO A 242 -1.00 19.08 -5.64
CA PRO A 242 -2.07 19.76 -4.92
C PRO A 242 -3.00 20.51 -5.88
N ARG A 243 -4.28 20.56 -5.54
CA ARG A 243 -5.27 21.33 -6.29
C ARG A 243 -4.93 22.82 -6.21
N THR A 244 -5.16 23.51 -7.31
CA THR A 244 -5.06 24.97 -7.43
C THR A 244 -6.27 25.66 -6.83
N VAL A 245 -7.43 24.99 -6.87
CA VAL A 245 -8.66 25.37 -6.15
C VAL A 245 -9.03 24.23 -5.21
N PRO A 246 -8.94 24.42 -3.87
CA PRO A 246 -9.26 23.38 -2.90
C PRO A 246 -10.73 23.01 -2.95
N ILE A 247 -11.04 21.75 -2.61
CA ILE A 247 -12.41 21.32 -2.35
C ILE A 247 -12.63 21.43 -0.85
N LEU A 248 -13.56 22.29 -0.44
CA LEU A 248 -13.93 22.50 0.96
C LEU A 248 -14.72 21.27 1.45
N ALA A 249 -14.24 20.62 2.51
CA ALA A 249 -14.88 19.48 3.15
C ALA A 249 -15.74 19.94 4.33
N ARG A 250 -16.81 19.21 4.68
CA ARG A 250 -17.55 19.43 5.92
C ARG A 250 -16.78 18.90 7.14
N ALA A 251 -17.18 19.33 8.34
CA ALA A 251 -16.79 18.63 9.57
C ALA A 251 -17.21 17.15 9.47
N HIS A 252 -16.24 16.25 9.60
CA HIS A 252 -16.35 14.79 9.42
C HIS A 252 -16.41 14.26 7.96
N ASP A 253 -16.33 15.11 6.94
CA ASP A 253 -16.20 14.65 5.55
C ASP A 253 -14.77 14.20 5.23
N GLN A 254 -14.66 13.38 4.19
CA GLN A 254 -13.38 12.98 3.62
C GLN A 254 -12.74 14.16 2.87
N ASP A 255 -11.42 14.31 2.93
CA ASP A 255 -10.70 15.34 2.18
C ASP A 255 -10.65 15.00 0.67
N PHE A 256 -11.71 15.39 -0.04
CA PHE A 256 -11.83 15.23 -1.49
C PHE A 256 -10.85 16.11 -2.28
N SER A 257 -10.14 17.06 -1.65
CA SER A 257 -9.07 17.80 -2.34
C SER A 257 -7.93 16.88 -2.79
N GLN A 258 -7.79 15.71 -2.16
CA GLN A 258 -6.83 14.68 -2.53
C GLN A 258 -7.34 13.75 -3.64
N ALA A 259 -8.64 13.76 -3.96
CA ALA A 259 -9.21 12.98 -5.05
C ALA A 259 -9.08 13.71 -6.40
N TYR A 260 -9.25 12.96 -7.49
CA TYR A 260 -9.33 13.55 -8.83
C TYR A 260 -10.74 14.08 -9.07
N ASP A 261 -10.85 15.14 -9.86
CA ASP A 261 -12.17 15.59 -10.29
C ASP A 261 -12.84 14.48 -11.14
N PRO A 262 -14.04 14.00 -10.76
CA PRO A 262 -14.69 12.85 -11.40
C PRO A 262 -15.05 13.12 -12.86
N TYR A 263 -15.32 14.38 -13.23
CA TYR A 263 -15.56 14.80 -14.60
C TYR A 263 -14.27 14.75 -15.42
N ASN A 264 -13.22 15.40 -14.92
CA ASN A 264 -11.94 15.48 -15.62
C ASN A 264 -11.26 14.11 -15.77
N SER A 265 -11.51 13.19 -14.83
CA SER A 265 -10.95 11.83 -14.86
C SER A 265 -11.26 11.08 -16.17
N THR A 266 -12.40 11.36 -16.81
CA THR A 266 -12.75 10.79 -18.12
C THR A 266 -11.89 11.38 -19.24
N ALA A 267 -11.67 12.69 -19.23
CA ALA A 267 -10.78 13.35 -20.18
C ALA A 267 -9.33 12.88 -20.01
N LEU A 268 -8.87 12.77 -18.77
CA LEU A 268 -7.52 12.31 -18.45
C LEU A 268 -7.24 10.90 -18.97
N ARG A 269 -8.22 9.98 -18.85
CA ARG A 269 -8.17 8.66 -19.49
C ARG A 269 -8.00 8.77 -21.01
N GLY A 270 -8.76 9.65 -21.67
CA GLY A 270 -8.65 9.88 -23.11
C GLY A 270 -7.28 10.42 -23.52
N LEU A 271 -6.73 11.38 -22.77
CA LEU A 271 -5.40 11.93 -23.00
C LEU A 271 -4.30 10.86 -22.87
N ILE A 272 -4.43 9.96 -21.88
CA ILE A 272 -3.54 8.82 -21.69
C ILE A 272 -3.60 7.84 -22.87
N TRP A 273 -4.80 7.55 -23.40
CA TRP A 273 -4.93 6.67 -24.56
C TRP A 273 -4.39 7.29 -25.85
N LEU A 274 -4.58 8.59 -26.04
CA LEU A 274 -3.96 9.35 -27.13
C LEU A 274 -2.43 9.32 -27.03
N LEU A 275 -1.87 9.37 -25.82
CA LEU A 275 -0.41 9.30 -25.62
C LEU A 275 0.17 7.97 -26.08
N ALA A 276 -0.51 6.85 -25.80
CA ALA A 276 -0.10 5.54 -26.30
C ALA A 276 -0.17 5.44 -27.84
N LEU A 277 -1.13 6.12 -28.48
CA LEU A 277 -1.24 6.18 -29.93
C LEU A 277 -0.19 7.08 -30.59
N ALA A 278 0.26 8.11 -29.88
CA ALA A 278 1.25 9.07 -30.35
C ALA A 278 2.70 8.63 -30.10
N ALA A 279 2.91 7.62 -29.23
CA ALA A 279 4.23 7.06 -28.98
C ALA A 279 4.76 6.29 -30.20
N GLU A 280 6.06 6.42 -30.47
CA GLU A 280 6.74 5.69 -31.54
C GLU A 280 7.63 4.59 -30.95
N GLY A 281 7.47 3.36 -31.42
CA GLY A 281 8.32 2.22 -31.04
C GLY A 281 8.38 1.98 -29.52
N ALA A 282 9.59 1.72 -29.02
CA ALA A 282 9.88 1.41 -27.61
C ALA A 282 10.09 2.69 -26.77
N ASP A 283 9.08 3.56 -26.71
CA ASP A 283 9.18 4.85 -26.04
C ASP A 283 9.28 4.74 -24.51
N ALA A 284 10.52 4.77 -24.01
CA ALA A 284 10.82 4.61 -22.59
C ALA A 284 10.31 5.77 -21.72
N GLU A 285 10.20 6.99 -22.25
CA GLU A 285 9.71 8.15 -21.52
C GLU A 285 8.19 8.04 -21.30
N VAL A 286 7.45 7.68 -22.35
CA VAL A 286 6.00 7.43 -22.24
C VAL A 286 5.72 6.26 -21.31
N ALA A 287 6.44 5.15 -21.45
CA ALA A 287 6.26 3.99 -20.55
C ALA A 287 6.49 4.38 -19.08
N ARG A 288 7.54 5.16 -18.78
CA ARG A 288 7.83 5.64 -17.43
C ARG A 288 6.73 6.53 -16.88
N GLU A 289 6.23 7.47 -17.67
CA GLU A 289 5.17 8.39 -17.25
C GLU A 289 3.84 7.66 -17.00
N LEU A 290 3.47 6.70 -17.86
CA LEU A 290 2.31 5.84 -17.62
C LEU A 290 2.46 5.03 -16.33
N GLY A 291 3.65 4.49 -16.06
CA GLY A 291 3.92 3.79 -14.80
C GLY A 291 3.76 4.70 -13.57
N ARG A 292 4.27 5.95 -13.65
CA ARG A 292 4.10 6.96 -12.60
C ARG A 292 2.62 7.29 -12.39
N LEU A 293 1.82 7.39 -13.45
CA LEU A 293 0.38 7.67 -13.36
C LEU A 293 -0.38 6.53 -12.66
N VAL A 294 -0.02 5.26 -12.89
CA VAL A 294 -0.58 4.13 -12.14
C VAL A 294 -0.30 4.29 -10.64
N GLU A 295 0.95 4.51 -10.25
CA GLU A 295 1.35 4.67 -8.85
C GLU A 295 0.67 5.89 -8.19
N THR A 296 0.64 7.02 -8.91
CA THR A 296 0.04 8.27 -8.43
C THR A 296 -1.48 8.14 -8.23
N SER A 297 -2.16 7.46 -9.17
CA SER A 297 -3.61 7.28 -9.13
C SER A 297 -4.06 6.22 -8.11
N LEU A 298 -3.16 5.33 -7.67
CA LEU A 298 -3.44 4.31 -6.67
C LEU A 298 -2.93 4.65 -5.26
N ARG A 299 -2.33 5.83 -5.07
CA ARG A 299 -1.97 6.32 -3.74
C ARG A 299 -3.22 6.30 -2.85
N LYS A 300 -3.13 5.69 -1.67
CA LYS A 300 -4.24 5.65 -0.71
C LYS A 300 -4.41 7.02 -0.04
N VAL A 301 -5.64 7.46 0.05
CA VAL A 301 -6.10 8.64 0.79
C VAL A 301 -6.98 8.14 1.94
N PRO A 302 -6.75 8.59 3.19
CA PRO A 302 -7.62 8.27 4.32
C PRO A 302 -9.10 8.57 4.01
N GLY A 303 -10.00 7.67 4.39
CA GLY A 303 -11.44 7.79 4.10
C GLY A 303 -11.85 7.42 2.67
N ILE A 304 -11.07 7.79 1.65
CA ILE A 304 -11.45 7.62 0.23
C ILE A 304 -10.96 6.29 -0.37
N GLY A 305 -9.76 5.84 -0.01
CA GLY A 305 -9.07 4.73 -0.69
C GLY A 305 -8.17 5.22 -1.84
N PRO A 306 -8.01 4.48 -2.95
CA PRO A 306 -7.14 4.91 -4.05
C PRO A 306 -7.69 6.17 -4.75
N ARG A 307 -6.83 7.15 -5.05
CA ARG A 307 -7.24 8.44 -5.65
C ARG A 307 -8.14 8.32 -6.87
N ASN A 308 -7.80 7.45 -7.83
CA ASN A 308 -8.62 7.20 -9.02
C ASN A 308 -8.25 5.89 -9.77
N PRO A 309 -8.89 4.75 -9.47
CA PRO A 309 -8.65 3.50 -10.19
C PRO A 309 -8.96 3.56 -11.69
N LYS A 310 -9.88 4.43 -12.11
CA LYS A 310 -10.27 4.61 -13.52
C LYS A 310 -9.09 5.11 -14.36
N VAL A 311 -8.30 6.05 -13.85
CA VAL A 311 -7.11 6.61 -14.51
C VAL A 311 -5.94 5.64 -14.42
N ALA A 312 -5.77 4.95 -13.29
CA ALA A 312 -4.76 3.89 -13.16
C ALA A 312 -4.94 2.80 -14.23
N ASN A 313 -6.16 2.29 -14.39
CA ASN A 313 -6.46 1.26 -15.40
C ASN A 313 -6.27 1.79 -16.84
N ALA A 314 -6.54 3.08 -17.08
CA ALA A 314 -6.27 3.71 -18.37
C ALA A 314 -4.78 3.69 -18.72
N ALA A 315 -3.92 3.98 -17.75
CA ALA A 315 -2.47 3.94 -17.91
C ALA A 315 -1.93 2.51 -18.08
N VAL A 316 -2.50 1.52 -17.38
CA VAL A 316 -2.19 0.09 -17.61
C VAL A 316 -2.56 -0.34 -19.03
N HIS A 317 -3.75 0.07 -19.51
CA HIS A 317 -4.16 -0.21 -20.90
C HIS A 317 -3.28 0.48 -21.92
N ALA A 318 -2.85 1.72 -21.66
CA ALA A 318 -1.89 2.41 -22.50
C ALA A 318 -0.55 1.67 -22.55
N LEU A 319 0.00 1.24 -21.39
CA LEU A 319 1.22 0.43 -21.32
C LEU A 319 1.10 -0.88 -22.10
N ALA A 320 -0.04 -1.57 -21.99
CA ALA A 320 -0.29 -2.83 -22.69
C ALA A 320 -0.32 -2.69 -24.23
N ARG A 321 -0.53 -1.47 -24.73
CA ARG A 321 -0.56 -1.15 -26.16
C ARG A 321 0.80 -0.69 -26.69
N LEU A 322 1.75 -0.39 -25.81
CA LEU A 322 3.10 0.00 -26.21
C LEU A 322 3.95 -1.23 -26.57
N ASP A 323 4.82 -1.05 -27.55
CA ASP A 323 5.80 -2.04 -27.93
C ASP A 323 7.13 -1.86 -27.21
N GLY A 324 7.91 -2.94 -27.14
CA GLY A 324 9.26 -2.92 -26.60
C GLY A 324 9.40 -3.24 -25.10
N GLU A 325 10.67 -3.43 -24.72
CA GLU A 325 11.12 -3.77 -23.38
C GLU A 325 10.70 -2.75 -22.30
N PRO A 326 10.72 -1.41 -22.53
CA PRO A 326 10.37 -0.44 -21.48
C PRO A 326 8.93 -0.59 -20.97
N ALA A 327 7.97 -0.88 -21.86
CA ALA A 327 6.58 -1.09 -21.47
C ALA A 327 6.41 -2.39 -20.66
N LEU A 328 7.09 -3.45 -21.09
CA LEU A 328 7.09 -4.74 -20.39
C LEU A 328 7.69 -4.63 -18.99
N ALA A 329 8.83 -3.93 -18.86
CA ALA A 329 9.48 -3.64 -17.59
C ALA A 329 8.55 -2.87 -16.65
N GLN A 330 7.79 -1.89 -17.15
CA GLN A 330 6.81 -1.17 -16.34
C GLN A 330 5.65 -2.05 -15.89
N LEU A 331 5.08 -2.87 -16.78
CA LEU A 331 4.00 -3.79 -16.42
C LEU A 331 4.43 -4.79 -15.34
N ALA A 332 5.62 -5.39 -15.46
CA ALA A 332 6.17 -6.32 -14.48
C ALA A 332 6.54 -5.63 -13.16
N ARG A 333 7.14 -4.44 -13.21
CA ARG A 333 7.41 -3.63 -12.01
C ARG A 333 6.12 -3.28 -11.26
N LEU A 334 5.05 -2.93 -11.99
CA LEU A 334 3.77 -2.57 -11.38
C LEU A 334 3.03 -3.79 -10.83
N SER A 335 3.08 -4.95 -11.49
CA SER A 335 2.40 -6.18 -10.99
C SER A 335 2.93 -6.63 -9.63
N THR A 336 4.20 -6.34 -9.33
CA THR A 336 4.82 -6.65 -8.03
C THR A 336 4.53 -5.61 -6.94
N ARG A 337 4.16 -4.37 -7.29
CA ARG A 337 3.99 -3.25 -6.34
C ARG A 337 2.54 -2.86 -6.09
N VAL A 338 1.66 -3.07 -7.06
CA VAL A 338 0.25 -2.68 -6.98
C VAL A 338 -0.53 -3.67 -6.13
N THR A 339 -1.15 -3.18 -5.05
CA THR A 339 -1.97 -3.99 -4.15
C THR A 339 -3.48 -3.86 -4.40
N PHE A 340 -3.90 -2.84 -5.16
CA PHE A 340 -5.32 -2.65 -5.47
C PHE A 340 -5.79 -3.70 -6.48
N LYS A 341 -6.65 -4.62 -6.01
CA LYS A 341 -7.08 -5.83 -6.74
C LYS A 341 -7.58 -5.56 -8.16
N GLY A 342 -8.37 -4.50 -8.35
CA GLY A 342 -8.94 -4.16 -9.65
C GLY A 342 -7.88 -3.84 -10.71
N THR A 343 -6.88 -3.04 -10.36
CA THR A 343 -5.79 -2.67 -11.28
C THR A 343 -4.76 -3.79 -11.42
N LEU A 344 -4.49 -4.52 -10.33
CA LEU A 344 -3.60 -5.69 -10.37
C LEU A 344 -4.11 -6.74 -11.37
N LYS A 345 -5.43 -6.97 -11.43
CA LYS A 345 -6.05 -7.86 -12.42
C LYS A 345 -5.79 -7.41 -13.86
N GLU A 346 -5.89 -6.11 -14.16
CA GLU A 346 -5.60 -5.61 -15.51
C GLU A 346 -4.10 -5.67 -15.85
N LEU A 347 -3.20 -5.47 -14.86
CA LEU A 347 -1.76 -5.68 -15.03
C LEU A 347 -1.45 -7.13 -15.36
N HIS A 348 -2.03 -8.08 -14.62
CA HIS A 348 -1.87 -9.50 -14.88
C HIS A 348 -2.35 -9.86 -16.28
N LYS A 349 -3.55 -9.40 -16.67
CA LYS A 349 -4.08 -9.62 -18.02
C LYS A 349 -3.18 -9.05 -19.12
N ALA A 350 -2.59 -7.88 -18.90
CA ALA A 350 -1.64 -7.28 -19.86
C ALA A 350 -0.37 -8.13 -19.99
N LEU A 351 0.18 -8.61 -18.87
CA LEU A 351 1.34 -9.51 -18.87
C LEU A 351 1.03 -10.85 -19.53
N ASP A 352 -0.13 -11.45 -19.26
CA ASP A 352 -0.54 -12.73 -19.86
C ASP A 352 -0.64 -12.63 -21.39
N VAL A 353 -1.21 -11.53 -21.91
CA VAL A 353 -1.26 -11.26 -23.34
C VAL A 353 0.14 -11.12 -23.95
N ARG A 354 1.06 -10.46 -23.23
CA ARG A 354 2.45 -10.30 -23.69
C ARG A 354 3.23 -11.61 -23.64
N ALA A 355 3.02 -12.41 -22.61
CA ALA A 355 3.59 -13.73 -22.45
C ALA A 355 3.15 -14.65 -23.60
N ALA A 356 1.85 -14.69 -23.89
CA ALA A 356 1.31 -15.46 -25.01
C ALA A 356 1.90 -15.01 -26.37
N ALA A 357 2.06 -13.71 -26.59
CA ALA A 357 2.66 -13.18 -27.82
C ALA A 357 4.15 -13.55 -27.98
N LEU A 358 4.87 -13.73 -26.86
CA LEU A 358 6.28 -14.12 -26.83
C LEU A 358 6.49 -15.64 -26.74
N GLY A 359 5.43 -16.45 -26.61
CA GLY A 359 5.53 -17.89 -26.38
C GLY A 359 6.13 -18.24 -25.02
N LEU A 360 5.98 -17.34 -24.04
CA LEU A 360 6.51 -17.49 -22.68
C LEU A 360 5.35 -17.63 -21.68
N SER A 361 5.65 -18.21 -20.52
CA SER A 361 4.78 -18.12 -19.35
C SER A 361 4.87 -16.74 -18.72
N ARG A 362 3.87 -16.39 -17.91
CA ARG A 362 3.86 -15.13 -17.16
C ARG A 362 5.09 -14.98 -16.26
N ALA A 363 5.46 -16.05 -15.55
CA ALA A 363 6.62 -16.04 -14.67
C ALA A 363 7.91 -15.73 -15.46
N GLU A 364 8.06 -16.29 -16.66
CA GLU A 364 9.20 -16.03 -17.54
C GLU A 364 9.25 -14.58 -18.02
N VAL A 365 8.10 -13.98 -18.33
CA VAL A 365 8.04 -12.56 -18.68
C VAL A 365 8.47 -11.69 -17.49
N GLU A 366 7.98 -11.98 -16.29
CA GLU A 366 8.36 -11.25 -15.08
C GLU A 366 9.84 -11.47 -14.71
N GLU A 367 10.44 -12.60 -15.10
CA GLU A 367 11.88 -12.89 -14.95
C GLU A 367 12.72 -12.07 -15.95
N LEU A 368 12.29 -11.99 -17.22
CA LEU A 368 13.00 -11.23 -18.27
C LEU A 368 12.86 -9.71 -18.12
N ALA A 369 11.78 -9.25 -17.51
CA ALA A 369 11.47 -7.82 -17.40
C ALA A 369 12.22 -7.09 -16.25
N VAL A 370 13.16 -7.76 -15.58
CA VAL A 370 13.93 -7.15 -14.49
C VAL A 370 14.94 -6.15 -15.07
N PRO A 371 14.90 -4.87 -14.69
CA PRO A 371 15.84 -3.88 -15.23
C PRO A 371 17.28 -4.14 -14.79
N THR A 372 18.23 -3.85 -15.67
CA THR A 372 19.67 -3.93 -15.37
C THR A 372 20.21 -2.70 -14.65
N TYR A 373 19.47 -1.58 -14.63
CA TYR A 373 19.86 -0.30 -13.98
C TYR A 373 21.23 0.25 -14.43
N ASP A 374 21.60 -0.01 -15.68
CA ASP A 374 22.91 0.31 -16.27
C ASP A 374 24.09 -0.30 -15.48
N LEU A 375 23.85 -1.40 -14.76
CA LEU A 375 24.91 -2.18 -14.14
C LEU A 375 25.77 -2.82 -15.24
N THR A 376 27.04 -2.46 -15.25
CA THR A 376 28.06 -2.91 -16.20
C THR A 376 28.58 -4.33 -15.93
N GLY A 377 28.21 -4.88 -14.77
CA GLY A 377 28.49 -6.25 -14.34
C GLY A 377 27.59 -6.62 -13.17
N VAL A 378 27.74 -7.83 -12.63
CA VAL A 378 26.91 -8.27 -11.50
C VAL A 378 27.15 -7.39 -10.28
N GLY A 379 26.13 -6.63 -9.90
CA GLY A 379 26.13 -5.74 -8.74
C GLY A 379 26.96 -4.48 -8.87
N ARG A 380 27.44 -4.10 -10.07
CA ARG A 380 28.36 -2.97 -10.24
C ARG A 380 27.99 -2.02 -11.37
N ARG A 381 27.90 -0.71 -11.08
CA ARG A 381 27.80 0.39 -12.04
C ARG A 381 28.89 1.42 -11.76
N VAL A 382 29.55 1.89 -12.81
CA VAL A 382 30.55 2.97 -12.74
C VAL A 382 30.06 4.12 -13.60
N GLU A 383 30.00 5.32 -13.03
CA GLU A 383 29.53 6.51 -13.73
C GLU A 383 30.49 7.69 -13.52
N THR A 384 30.73 8.44 -14.59
CA THR A 384 31.64 9.60 -14.60
C THR A 384 30.89 10.92 -14.63
N PHE A 385 31.38 11.86 -13.82
CA PHE A 385 30.89 13.22 -13.62
C PHE A 385 32.07 14.20 -13.84
N GLY A 386 32.38 14.49 -15.10
CA GLY A 386 33.66 15.13 -15.45
C GLY A 386 34.83 14.24 -15.02
N ASP A 387 35.72 14.78 -14.19
CA ASP A 387 36.89 14.05 -13.65
C ASP A 387 36.56 13.22 -12.38
N VAL A 388 35.32 13.27 -11.89
CA VAL A 388 34.88 12.52 -10.71
C VAL A 388 34.23 11.22 -11.13
N THR A 389 34.53 10.12 -10.44
CA THR A 389 33.89 8.82 -10.68
C THR A 389 33.04 8.41 -9.48
N ALA A 390 31.80 8.00 -9.74
CA ALA A 390 30.94 7.32 -8.80
C ALA A 390 30.89 5.82 -9.13
N GLU A 391 31.05 4.99 -8.12
CA GLU A 391 30.94 3.55 -8.21
C GLU A 391 29.81 3.09 -7.31
N LEU A 392 28.77 2.53 -7.93
CA LEU A 392 27.63 1.92 -7.27
C LEU A 392 27.90 0.42 -7.15
N VAL A 393 27.87 -0.09 -5.92
CA VAL A 393 28.11 -1.51 -5.61
C VAL A 393 26.92 -2.05 -4.80
N VAL A 394 26.40 -3.20 -5.20
CA VAL A 394 25.40 -3.95 -4.44
C VAL A 394 26.10 -4.78 -3.38
N GLU A 395 25.75 -4.56 -2.12
CA GLU A 395 26.32 -5.25 -0.96
C GLU A 395 25.18 -5.90 -0.17
N GLY A 396 24.98 -7.21 -0.36
CA GLY A 396 23.83 -7.91 0.21
C GLY A 396 22.51 -7.36 -0.36
N GLY A 397 21.63 -6.88 0.53
CA GLY A 397 20.36 -6.23 0.18
C GLY A 397 20.43 -4.70 0.03
N SER A 398 21.60 -4.07 0.19
CA SER A 398 21.78 -2.61 0.12
C SER A 398 22.70 -2.18 -1.02
N VAL A 399 22.73 -0.87 -1.27
CA VAL A 399 23.60 -0.26 -2.29
C VAL A 399 24.58 0.73 -1.65
N ALA A 400 25.87 0.51 -1.87
CA ALA A 400 26.93 1.45 -1.52
C ALA A 400 27.29 2.35 -2.70
N LEU A 401 27.49 3.65 -2.42
CA LEU A 401 27.98 4.62 -3.39
C LEU A 401 29.38 5.10 -2.98
N HIS A 402 30.39 4.61 -3.69
CA HIS A 402 31.78 5.00 -3.52
C HIS A 402 32.14 6.12 -4.50
N TRP A 403 32.80 7.17 -4.00
CA TRP A 403 33.17 8.33 -4.82
C TRP A 403 34.68 8.44 -4.92
N ARG A 404 35.19 8.77 -6.09
CA ARG A 404 36.59 9.12 -6.34
C ARG A 404 36.68 10.52 -6.94
N ASN A 405 37.52 11.37 -6.36
CA ASN A 405 37.73 12.72 -6.86
C ASN A 405 38.57 12.74 -8.15
N ALA A 406 38.82 13.93 -8.71
CA ALA A 406 39.65 14.13 -9.92
C ALA A 406 41.09 13.56 -9.81
N ALA A 407 41.61 13.40 -8.58
CA ALA A 407 42.91 12.79 -8.33
C ALA A 407 42.82 11.26 -8.08
N GLY A 408 41.66 10.64 -8.33
CA GLY A 408 41.39 9.21 -8.12
C GLY A 408 41.24 8.78 -6.65
N ARG A 409 41.29 9.72 -5.70
CA ARG A 409 41.25 9.43 -4.25
C ARG A 409 39.81 9.19 -3.78
N PRO A 410 39.57 8.16 -2.93
CA PRO A 410 38.25 7.88 -2.39
C PRO A 410 37.79 9.01 -1.46
N VAL A 411 36.52 9.39 -1.57
CA VAL A 411 35.88 10.40 -0.72
C VAL A 411 34.55 9.89 -0.19
N ARG A 412 34.24 10.22 1.08
CA ARG A 412 33.04 9.73 1.77
C ARG A 412 31.75 10.44 1.38
N THR A 413 31.84 11.61 0.76
CA THR A 413 30.67 12.40 0.38
C THR A 413 30.75 12.81 -1.08
N VAL A 414 29.59 13.07 -1.68
CA VAL A 414 29.49 13.53 -3.06
C VAL A 414 30.37 14.78 -3.28
N PRO A 415 31.31 14.82 -4.22
CA PRO A 415 32.12 16.01 -4.44
C PRO A 415 31.27 17.26 -4.77
N ALA A 416 31.72 18.44 -4.34
CA ALA A 416 30.98 19.69 -4.52
C ALA A 416 30.74 20.03 -6.01
N ALA A 417 31.72 19.74 -6.88
CA ALA A 417 31.60 19.92 -8.33
C ALA A 417 30.40 19.17 -8.90
N VAL A 418 30.21 17.89 -8.53
CA VAL A 418 29.07 17.09 -8.99
C VAL A 418 27.72 17.68 -8.59
N ARG A 419 27.62 18.21 -7.35
CA ARG A 419 26.36 18.83 -6.87
C ARG A 419 26.02 20.12 -7.62
N ARG A 420 27.03 20.87 -8.04
CA ARG A 420 26.86 22.15 -8.75
C ARG A 420 26.62 21.96 -10.25
N GLU A 421 27.37 21.06 -10.87
CA GLU A 421 27.45 20.94 -12.34
C GLU A 421 26.56 19.82 -12.90
N HIS A 422 26.21 18.83 -12.07
CA HIS A 422 25.42 17.66 -12.50
C HIS A 422 24.30 17.28 -11.51
N PRO A 423 23.46 18.22 -11.04
CA PRO A 423 22.44 17.94 -10.03
C PRO A 423 21.40 16.90 -10.47
N GLU A 424 20.97 16.93 -11.74
CA GLU A 424 19.98 15.98 -12.26
C GLU A 424 20.52 14.56 -12.40
N ARG A 425 21.72 14.38 -12.99
CA ARG A 425 22.37 13.06 -13.08
C ARG A 425 22.67 12.47 -11.70
N LEU A 426 23.05 13.31 -10.72
CA LEU A 426 23.22 12.88 -9.34
C LEU A 426 21.89 12.40 -8.72
N ARG A 427 20.79 13.09 -9.03
CA ARG A 427 19.44 12.71 -8.58
C ARG A 427 19.01 11.38 -9.19
N GLU A 428 19.28 11.17 -10.47
CA GLU A 428 19.04 9.90 -11.19
C GLU A 428 19.84 8.75 -10.57
N LEU A 429 21.16 8.92 -10.34
CA LEU A 429 21.99 7.89 -9.71
C LEU A 429 21.49 7.51 -8.31
N LYS A 430 21.08 8.50 -7.50
CA LYS A 430 20.50 8.25 -6.17
C LYS A 430 19.13 7.58 -6.24
N ALA A 431 18.33 7.90 -7.26
CA ALA A 431 17.04 7.25 -7.49
C ALA A 431 17.26 5.78 -7.90
N ALA A 432 18.19 5.53 -8.82
CA ALA A 432 18.57 4.19 -9.25
C ALA A 432 19.04 3.32 -8.07
N ALA A 433 19.90 3.85 -7.19
CA ALA A 433 20.34 3.14 -5.99
C ALA A 433 19.15 2.70 -5.10
N LYS A 434 18.20 3.61 -4.83
CA LYS A 434 17.00 3.29 -4.03
C LYS A 434 16.06 2.29 -4.74
N ASP A 435 15.97 2.37 -6.06
CA ASP A 435 15.12 1.45 -6.83
C ASP A 435 15.75 0.06 -6.93
N ILE A 436 17.08 -0.04 -7.02
CA ILE A 436 17.84 -1.28 -6.93
C ILE A 436 17.55 -1.98 -5.58
N GLU A 437 17.65 -1.28 -4.45
CA GLU A 437 17.37 -1.88 -3.12
C GLU A 437 15.95 -2.45 -3.03
N LYS A 438 14.95 -1.69 -3.52
CA LYS A 438 13.56 -2.15 -3.57
C LYS A 438 13.38 -3.36 -4.48
N MET A 439 14.06 -3.35 -5.63
CA MET A 439 14.00 -4.47 -6.57
C MET A 439 14.66 -5.71 -5.98
N LEU A 440 15.83 -5.61 -5.33
CA LEU A 440 16.50 -6.72 -4.67
C LEU A 440 15.60 -7.38 -3.61
N ALA A 441 14.94 -6.58 -2.77
CA ALA A 441 13.98 -7.09 -1.80
C ALA A 441 12.82 -7.86 -2.47
N ALA A 442 12.22 -7.30 -3.52
CA ALA A 442 11.15 -7.95 -4.27
C ALA A 442 11.60 -9.24 -4.97
N GLN A 443 12.82 -9.26 -5.51
CA GLN A 443 13.41 -10.40 -6.19
C GLN A 443 13.79 -11.52 -5.22
N ALA A 444 14.31 -11.18 -4.04
CA ALA A 444 14.57 -12.14 -2.96
C ALA A 444 13.27 -12.81 -2.50
N GLU A 445 12.19 -12.03 -2.28
CA GLU A 445 10.88 -12.58 -1.93
C GLU A 445 10.29 -13.45 -3.06
N ARG A 446 10.49 -13.07 -4.32
CA ARG A 446 10.07 -13.88 -5.47
C ARG A 446 10.82 -15.21 -5.52
N LEU A 447 12.12 -15.20 -5.24
CA LEU A 447 12.96 -16.40 -5.19
C LEU A 447 12.58 -17.32 -4.02
N ASP A 448 12.32 -16.79 -2.83
CA ASP A 448 11.84 -17.57 -1.67
C ASP A 448 10.51 -18.27 -2.00
N ARG A 449 9.62 -17.62 -2.77
CA ARG A 449 8.35 -18.23 -3.21
C ARG A 449 8.51 -19.36 -4.23
N GLN A 450 9.69 -19.55 -4.83
CA GLN A 450 9.89 -20.59 -5.86
C GLN A 450 9.89 -22.02 -5.27
N PHE A 451 10.10 -22.20 -3.97
CA PHE A 451 10.10 -23.53 -3.34
C PHE A 451 8.78 -24.27 -3.57
N LEU A 452 7.64 -23.57 -3.49
CA LEU A 452 6.32 -24.15 -3.73
C LEU A 452 5.87 -24.09 -5.20
N ALA A 453 6.53 -23.28 -6.03
CA ALA A 453 6.15 -23.09 -7.44
C ALA A 453 6.63 -24.23 -8.37
N ARG A 454 7.44 -25.18 -7.85
CA ARG A 454 7.98 -26.32 -8.62
C ARG A 454 8.70 -25.90 -9.92
N ARG A 455 9.33 -24.71 -9.89
CA ARG A 455 9.96 -24.12 -11.07
C ARG A 455 11.22 -24.88 -11.47
N ARG A 456 11.36 -25.09 -12.78
CA ARG A 456 12.49 -25.71 -13.45
C ARG A 456 12.96 -24.78 -14.55
N TRP A 457 14.28 -24.66 -14.68
CA TRP A 457 14.90 -23.89 -15.74
C TRP A 457 15.84 -24.79 -16.54
N ARG A 458 16.04 -24.44 -17.81
CA ARG A 458 17.20 -24.94 -18.57
C ARG A 458 18.44 -24.17 -18.13
N TYR A 459 19.57 -24.87 -18.00
CA TYR A 459 20.82 -24.29 -17.51
C TYR A 459 21.21 -22.99 -18.22
N VAL A 460 21.11 -22.94 -19.55
CA VAL A 460 21.44 -21.73 -20.33
C VAL A 460 20.56 -20.52 -19.96
N ALA A 461 19.26 -20.75 -19.77
CA ALA A 461 18.31 -19.69 -19.43
C ALA A 461 18.50 -19.24 -17.97
N TRP A 462 18.64 -20.20 -17.05
CA TRP A 462 18.92 -19.93 -15.65
C TRP A 462 20.21 -19.14 -15.47
N ARG A 463 21.28 -19.53 -16.15
CA ARG A 463 22.57 -18.85 -16.08
C ARG A 463 22.44 -17.39 -16.52
N ALA A 464 21.80 -17.14 -17.66
CA ALA A 464 21.58 -15.78 -18.14
C ALA A 464 20.73 -14.92 -17.17
N GLN A 465 19.70 -15.51 -16.56
CA GLN A 465 18.71 -14.77 -15.75
C GLN A 465 19.08 -14.62 -14.27
N TYR A 466 19.79 -15.60 -13.69
CA TYR A 466 20.05 -15.68 -12.25
C TYR A 466 21.52 -15.67 -11.87
N LEU A 467 22.42 -16.02 -12.78
CA LEU A 467 23.87 -16.03 -12.49
C LEU A 467 24.57 -14.83 -13.10
N ASP A 468 24.25 -14.51 -14.35
CA ASP A 468 24.95 -13.50 -15.15
C ASP A 468 24.15 -12.19 -15.29
N HIS A 469 22.87 -12.19 -14.92
CA HIS A 469 22.06 -10.99 -14.92
C HIS A 469 22.66 -9.92 -13.98
N PRO A 470 22.87 -8.67 -14.43
CA PRO A 470 23.60 -7.66 -13.65
C PRO A 470 23.02 -7.38 -12.26
N LEU A 471 21.68 -7.36 -12.13
CA LEU A 471 21.01 -7.23 -10.83
C LEU A 471 20.75 -8.58 -10.14
N VAL A 472 19.92 -9.46 -10.73
CA VAL A 472 19.49 -10.73 -10.11
C VAL A 472 20.67 -11.66 -9.80
N GLY A 473 21.77 -11.56 -10.56
CA GLY A 473 23.04 -12.26 -10.30
C GLY A 473 23.57 -12.06 -8.88
N THR A 474 23.31 -10.90 -8.27
CA THR A 474 23.74 -10.62 -6.88
C THR A 474 22.97 -11.46 -5.86
N LEU A 475 21.78 -11.95 -6.20
CA LEU A 475 20.98 -12.85 -5.38
C LEU A 475 21.26 -14.31 -5.74
N GLY A 476 21.22 -14.65 -7.03
CA GLY A 476 21.35 -16.03 -7.48
C GLY A 476 22.70 -16.66 -7.15
N ARG A 477 23.79 -15.87 -7.18
CA ARG A 477 25.14 -16.35 -6.76
C ARG A 477 25.26 -16.64 -5.27
N ARG A 478 24.30 -16.21 -4.43
CA ARG A 478 24.29 -16.44 -2.98
C ARG A 478 23.33 -17.56 -2.54
N LEU A 479 22.80 -18.31 -3.52
CA LEU A 479 21.89 -19.43 -3.31
C LEU A 479 22.58 -20.76 -3.67
N ILE A 480 22.03 -21.84 -3.11
CA ILE A 480 22.36 -23.21 -3.45
C ILE A 480 21.38 -23.68 -4.51
N TRP A 481 21.89 -24.23 -5.60
CA TRP A 481 21.10 -24.72 -6.73
C TRP A 481 21.30 -26.22 -6.90
N LEU A 482 20.35 -26.87 -7.56
CA LEU A 482 20.50 -28.24 -8.05
C LEU A 482 20.65 -28.15 -9.56
N VAL A 483 21.81 -28.57 -10.09
CA VAL A 483 22.07 -28.67 -11.53
C VAL A 483 22.14 -30.15 -11.88
N ASP A 484 21.17 -30.63 -12.66
CA ASP A 484 20.94 -32.06 -12.91
C ASP A 484 20.95 -32.91 -11.62
N GLY A 485 20.32 -32.35 -10.57
CA GLY A 485 20.22 -32.99 -9.25
C GLY A 485 21.47 -32.88 -8.38
N VAL A 486 22.57 -32.28 -8.86
CA VAL A 486 23.79 -32.04 -8.08
C VAL A 486 23.69 -30.71 -7.34
N PRO A 487 23.75 -30.69 -5.99
CA PRO A 487 23.79 -29.46 -5.22
C PRO A 487 25.08 -28.66 -5.49
N CYS A 488 24.95 -27.37 -5.78
CA CYS A 488 26.08 -26.47 -6.00
C CYS A 488 25.83 -25.04 -5.51
N GLY A 489 26.88 -24.37 -5.03
CA GLY A 489 26.91 -22.93 -4.74
C GLY A 489 27.92 -22.21 -5.63
N TYR A 490 27.83 -20.88 -5.78
CA TYR A 490 28.77 -20.10 -6.59
C TYR A 490 29.90 -19.54 -5.71
N ALA A 491 31.14 -19.92 -6.01
CA ALA A 491 32.35 -19.41 -5.36
C ALA A 491 33.55 -19.51 -6.30
N ASP A 492 34.54 -18.63 -6.13
CA ASP A 492 35.74 -18.56 -6.99
C ASP A 492 35.40 -18.48 -8.48
N ASP A 493 34.40 -17.66 -8.80
CA ASP A 493 33.85 -17.45 -10.16
C ASP A 493 33.34 -18.72 -10.89
N ALA A 494 32.97 -19.76 -10.14
CA ALA A 494 32.41 -20.99 -10.68
C ALA A 494 31.33 -21.60 -9.76
N LEU A 495 30.54 -22.52 -10.31
CA LEU A 495 29.69 -23.39 -9.50
C LEU A 495 30.53 -24.50 -8.87
N ARG A 496 30.30 -24.77 -7.59
CA ARG A 496 31.08 -25.67 -6.75
C ARG A 496 30.16 -26.57 -5.95
N THR A 497 30.51 -27.84 -5.82
CA THR A 497 29.88 -28.75 -4.84
C THR A 497 30.28 -28.36 -3.40
N VAL A 498 29.68 -29.03 -2.40
CA VAL A 498 30.02 -28.84 -0.98
C VAL A 498 31.50 -29.11 -0.67
N ASP A 499 32.15 -29.97 -1.47
CA ASP A 499 33.57 -30.32 -1.38
C ASP A 499 34.48 -29.42 -2.25
N GLY A 500 33.91 -28.45 -2.98
CA GLY A 500 34.65 -27.51 -3.84
C GLY A 500 34.95 -27.99 -5.26
N ALA A 501 34.40 -29.13 -5.68
CA ALA A 501 34.56 -29.62 -7.05
C ALA A 501 33.76 -28.73 -8.03
N PRO A 502 34.32 -28.32 -9.18
CA PRO A 502 33.60 -27.49 -10.15
C PRO A 502 32.41 -28.24 -10.77
N VAL A 503 31.30 -27.54 -10.98
CA VAL A 503 30.09 -28.08 -11.62
C VAL A 503 29.86 -27.39 -12.96
N THR A 504 29.77 -28.18 -14.03
CA THR A 504 29.44 -27.75 -15.39
C THR A 504 28.32 -28.63 -15.93
N ALA A 505 27.42 -28.07 -16.73
CA ALA A 505 26.30 -28.80 -17.30
C ALA A 505 26.04 -28.39 -18.76
N ALA A 506 25.31 -29.24 -19.49
CA ALA A 506 24.85 -28.93 -20.84
C ALA A 506 23.80 -27.81 -20.81
N ASP A 507 23.60 -27.12 -21.93
CA ASP A 507 22.68 -25.97 -22.00
C ASP A 507 21.22 -26.33 -21.64
N ASP A 508 20.82 -27.58 -21.88
CA ASP A 508 19.49 -28.13 -21.63
C ASP A 508 19.33 -28.81 -20.27
N ALA A 509 20.40 -28.90 -19.47
CA ALA A 509 20.38 -29.45 -18.12
C ALA A 509 19.33 -28.77 -17.24
N GLU A 510 18.69 -29.55 -16.36
CA GLU A 510 17.66 -29.03 -15.46
C GLU A 510 18.31 -28.31 -14.28
N VAL A 511 17.82 -27.10 -13.99
CA VAL A 511 18.16 -26.36 -12.77
C VAL A 511 16.92 -26.18 -11.91
N THR A 512 17.05 -26.46 -10.61
CA THR A 512 16.03 -26.19 -9.59
C THR A 512 16.68 -25.57 -8.35
N ILE A 513 15.88 -24.99 -7.46
CA ILE A 513 16.38 -24.44 -6.19
C ILE A 513 16.57 -25.57 -5.17
N TRP A 514 17.71 -25.58 -4.46
CA TRP A 514 17.95 -26.58 -3.41
C TRP A 514 17.13 -26.26 -2.15
N HIS A 515 16.55 -27.28 -1.51
CA HIS A 515 15.80 -27.15 -0.27
C HIS A 515 16.25 -28.22 0.73
N PRO A 516 16.33 -27.95 2.06
CA PRO A 516 16.82 -28.92 3.04
C PRO A 516 15.86 -30.08 3.31
N ILE A 517 14.57 -29.94 3.00
CA ILE A 517 13.61 -31.04 3.18
C ILE A 517 13.95 -32.22 2.28
N GLY A 518 13.90 -33.42 2.84
CA GLY A 518 14.27 -34.65 2.13
C GLY A 518 15.78 -34.81 1.89
N ARG A 519 16.62 -33.93 2.45
CA ARG A 519 18.09 -34.04 2.42
C ARG A 519 18.61 -34.64 3.72
N ASP A 520 19.74 -35.32 3.62
CA ASP A 520 20.43 -35.84 4.79
C ASP A 520 20.96 -34.70 5.66
N VAL A 521 20.95 -34.89 6.99
CA VAL A 521 21.41 -33.88 7.95
C VAL A 521 22.87 -33.51 7.70
N THR A 522 23.72 -34.47 7.30
CA THR A 522 25.14 -34.21 6.99
C THR A 522 25.30 -33.32 5.76
N GLU A 523 24.47 -33.50 4.72
CA GLU A 523 24.46 -32.63 3.54
C GLU A 523 24.06 -31.20 3.93
N VAL A 524 23.00 -31.05 4.73
CA VAL A 524 22.53 -29.73 5.19
C VAL A 524 23.60 -29.02 6.02
N LEU A 525 24.24 -29.74 6.95
CA LEU A 525 25.34 -29.18 7.77
C LEU A 525 26.55 -28.82 6.90
N GLY A 526 26.92 -29.67 5.94
CA GLY A 526 28.01 -29.39 5.00
C GLY A 526 27.79 -28.11 4.20
N TRP A 527 26.56 -27.87 3.74
CA TRP A 527 26.21 -26.61 3.06
C TRP A 527 26.26 -25.39 3.98
N ARG A 528 25.81 -25.51 5.24
CA ARG A 528 25.92 -24.42 6.22
C ARG A 528 27.38 -24.04 6.46
N GLU A 529 28.24 -25.03 6.65
CA GLU A 529 29.68 -24.81 6.80
C GLU A 529 30.30 -24.23 5.52
N TRP A 530 29.89 -24.70 4.35
CA TRP A 530 30.36 -24.18 3.07
C TRP A 530 30.04 -22.68 2.92
N LEU A 531 28.84 -22.25 3.27
CA LEU A 531 28.43 -20.83 3.24
C LEU A 531 29.29 -19.99 4.20
N GLU A 532 29.55 -20.50 5.41
CA GLU A 532 30.43 -19.84 6.38
C GLU A 532 31.87 -19.72 5.87
N ARG A 533 32.44 -20.80 5.29
CA ARG A 533 33.80 -20.81 4.75
C ARG A 533 34.01 -19.80 3.63
N HIS A 534 33.01 -19.61 2.77
CA HIS A 534 33.06 -18.69 1.64
C HIS A 534 32.49 -17.30 1.96
N ALA A 535 32.10 -17.04 3.22
CA ALA A 535 31.45 -15.81 3.66
C ALA A 535 30.24 -15.41 2.78
N VAL A 536 29.44 -16.40 2.36
CA VAL A 536 28.24 -16.19 1.55
C VAL A 536 27.04 -15.92 2.45
N VAL A 537 26.45 -14.73 2.32
CA VAL A 537 25.22 -14.34 3.02
C VAL A 537 24.01 -14.62 2.13
N GLN A 538 23.16 -15.58 2.48
CA GLN A 538 21.99 -15.91 1.68
C GLN A 538 20.91 -14.80 1.78
N PRO A 539 20.21 -14.46 0.67
CA PRO A 539 19.17 -13.42 0.68
C PRO A 539 17.93 -13.79 1.51
N PHE A 540 17.77 -15.08 1.84
CA PHE A 540 16.78 -15.62 2.76
C PHE A 540 17.31 -16.94 3.34
N LYS A 541 16.69 -17.45 4.41
CA LYS A 541 17.07 -18.76 4.98
C LYS A 541 16.81 -19.86 3.95
N GLN A 542 17.88 -20.44 3.39
CA GLN A 542 17.81 -21.62 2.53
C GLN A 542 18.50 -22.83 3.18
N ALA A 543 19.80 -22.76 3.49
CA ALA A 543 20.50 -23.82 4.23
C ALA A 543 20.10 -23.87 5.72
N HIS A 544 19.81 -22.71 6.29
CA HIS A 544 19.32 -22.54 7.67
C HIS A 544 17.80 -22.52 7.76
N ARG A 545 17.13 -23.04 6.74
CA ARG A 545 15.68 -23.01 6.64
C ARG A 545 15.04 -24.03 7.57
N GLU A 546 14.01 -23.60 8.29
CA GLU A 546 13.25 -24.44 9.21
C GLU A 546 12.51 -25.54 8.45
N VAL A 547 12.61 -26.78 8.92
CA VAL A 547 11.90 -27.94 8.36
C VAL A 547 10.89 -28.44 9.38
N TYR A 548 9.60 -28.46 9.01
CA TYR A 548 8.53 -28.95 9.87
C TYR A 548 8.09 -30.31 9.33
N LEU A 549 8.38 -31.36 10.10
CA LEU A 549 7.84 -32.70 9.87
C LEU A 549 6.56 -32.89 10.70
N LEU A 550 5.75 -33.87 10.31
CA LEU A 550 4.60 -34.30 11.11
C LEU A 550 5.08 -34.81 12.46
N THR A 551 4.37 -34.39 13.49
CA THR A 551 4.58 -34.81 14.87
C THR A 551 3.56 -35.88 15.24
N ALA A 552 3.84 -36.66 16.28
CA ALA A 552 2.89 -37.63 16.83
C ALA A 552 1.56 -36.99 17.31
N ALA A 553 1.53 -35.67 17.58
CA ALA A 553 0.29 -34.97 17.86
C ALA A 553 -0.57 -34.78 16.60
N GLU A 554 0.06 -34.43 15.48
CA GLU A 554 -0.61 -34.27 14.18
C GLU A 554 -1.04 -35.61 13.57
N GLU A 555 -0.30 -36.68 13.83
CA GLU A 555 -0.72 -38.05 13.49
C GLU A 555 -2.01 -38.45 14.24
N ARG A 556 -2.22 -37.95 15.47
CA ARG A 556 -3.44 -38.21 16.26
C ARG A 556 -4.62 -37.34 15.87
N THR A 557 -4.38 -36.08 15.49
CA THR A 557 -5.46 -35.18 15.05
C THR A 557 -5.85 -35.40 13.60
N GLU A 558 -5.00 -36.09 12.84
CA GLU A 558 -5.14 -36.54 11.44
C GLU A 558 -5.32 -35.43 10.42
N VAL A 559 -6.27 -34.52 10.60
CA VAL A 559 -6.75 -33.57 9.58
C VAL A 559 -6.49 -32.09 9.91
N TYR A 560 -5.89 -31.80 11.07
CA TYR A 560 -5.54 -30.45 11.48
C TYR A 560 -4.31 -30.40 12.38
N SER A 561 -3.56 -29.30 12.36
CA SER A 561 -2.48 -29.02 13.32
C SER A 561 -2.89 -27.95 14.32
N ASN A 562 -2.66 -28.24 15.61
CA ASN A 562 -2.81 -27.30 16.73
C ASN A 562 -1.49 -26.61 17.11
N ARG A 563 -0.39 -26.85 16.37
CA ARG A 563 0.96 -26.40 16.75
C ARG A 563 1.06 -24.89 16.98
N PHE A 564 0.19 -24.12 16.34
CA PHE A 564 0.15 -22.66 16.39
C PHE A 564 -1.26 -22.13 16.75
N ALA A 565 -2.04 -22.92 17.48
CA ALA A 565 -3.32 -22.50 18.04
C ALA A 565 -3.12 -21.74 19.36
N ALA A 566 -4.14 -20.99 19.78
CA ALA A 566 -4.20 -20.24 21.04
C ALA A 566 -3.14 -19.13 21.21
N HIS A 567 -2.65 -18.56 20.11
CA HIS A 567 -1.84 -17.33 20.13
C HIS A 567 -2.68 -16.08 19.86
N VAL A 568 -2.40 -15.00 20.59
CA VAL A 568 -3.00 -13.68 20.40
C VAL A 568 -2.09 -12.83 19.52
N LEU A 569 -2.57 -12.47 18.32
CA LEU A 569 -1.81 -11.72 17.31
C LEU A 569 -2.34 -10.29 17.16
N ARG A 570 -1.43 -9.33 16.93
CA ARG A 570 -1.79 -8.00 16.43
C ARG A 570 -2.33 -8.12 15.01
N GLN A 571 -3.62 -7.85 14.82
CA GLN A 571 -4.33 -8.20 13.58
C GLN A 571 -3.72 -7.53 12.34
N HIS A 572 -3.43 -6.23 12.41
CA HIS A 572 -2.88 -5.49 11.27
C HIS A 572 -1.50 -6.00 10.85
N GLN A 573 -0.67 -6.37 11.82
CA GLN A 573 0.65 -6.94 11.57
C GLN A 573 0.55 -8.33 10.94
N PHE A 574 -0.34 -9.19 11.47
CA PHE A 574 -0.66 -10.49 10.87
C PHE A 574 -1.15 -10.34 9.43
N HIS A 575 -2.10 -9.45 9.17
CA HIS A 575 -2.64 -9.19 7.83
C HIS A 575 -1.55 -8.77 6.83
N ALA A 576 -0.63 -7.89 7.24
CA ALA A 576 0.48 -7.47 6.40
C ALA A 576 1.46 -8.62 6.10
N LEU A 577 1.82 -9.43 7.11
CA LEU A 577 2.71 -10.60 6.93
C LEU A 577 2.07 -11.66 6.03
N ALA A 578 0.79 -11.96 6.24
CA ALA A 578 0.02 -12.89 5.43
C ALA A 578 0.03 -12.46 3.95
N ALA A 579 -0.23 -11.18 3.66
CA ALA A 579 -0.22 -10.67 2.30
C ALA A 579 1.15 -10.83 1.60
N VAL A 580 2.25 -10.55 2.31
CA VAL A 580 3.63 -10.71 1.80
C VAL A 580 3.94 -12.18 1.52
N ARG A 581 3.45 -13.11 2.35
CA ARG A 581 3.58 -14.56 2.13
C ARG A 581 2.60 -15.13 1.09
N GLY A 582 1.79 -14.26 0.46
CA GLY A 582 0.82 -14.66 -0.54
C GLY A 582 -0.40 -15.39 0.03
N TRP A 583 -0.69 -15.18 1.31
CA TRP A 583 -1.94 -15.58 1.95
C TRP A 583 -3.00 -14.50 1.75
N ARG A 584 -4.22 -14.92 1.46
CA ARG A 584 -5.40 -14.06 1.47
C ARG A 584 -5.96 -14.01 2.89
N ASN A 585 -6.00 -12.82 3.46
CA ASN A 585 -6.64 -12.58 4.76
C ASN A 585 -7.54 -11.33 4.69
N ARG A 586 -8.65 -11.32 5.43
CA ARG A 586 -9.51 -10.14 5.62
C ARG A 586 -9.44 -9.69 7.08
N LEU A 587 -9.27 -8.40 7.30
CA LEU A 587 -9.38 -7.83 8.63
C LEU A 587 -10.78 -8.12 9.18
N ARG A 588 -10.85 -8.71 10.37
CA ARG A 588 -12.07 -8.92 11.16
C ARG A 588 -12.52 -7.59 11.71
N LEU A 589 -13.82 -7.33 11.58
CA LEU A 589 -14.48 -6.15 12.15
C LEU A 589 -15.43 -6.61 13.26
N MET A 590 -15.64 -5.79 14.28
CA MET A 590 -16.66 -5.97 15.31
C MET A 590 -18.06 -5.64 14.76
N VAL A 591 -18.52 -6.43 13.80
CA VAL A 591 -19.82 -6.29 13.12
C VAL A 591 -20.44 -7.67 12.90
N ASP A 592 -21.74 -7.70 12.63
CA ASP A 592 -22.47 -8.91 12.24
C ASP A 592 -22.20 -9.25 10.77
N ASP A 593 -21.04 -9.86 10.50
CA ASP A 593 -20.59 -10.28 9.17
C ASP A 593 -19.77 -11.59 9.23
N GLU A 594 -19.71 -12.30 8.11
CA GLU A 594 -18.97 -13.56 7.98
C GLU A 594 -17.65 -13.38 7.23
N TYR A 595 -16.62 -14.07 7.71
CA TYR A 595 -15.27 -13.94 7.20
C TYR A 595 -14.64 -15.29 6.87
N PRO A 596 -13.97 -15.42 5.71
CA PRO A 596 -13.17 -16.60 5.41
C PRO A 596 -11.88 -16.62 6.23
N PRO A 597 -11.28 -17.79 6.51
CA PRO A 597 -10.01 -17.90 7.22
C PRO A 597 -8.88 -17.23 6.42
N ALA A 598 -7.70 -17.10 7.04
CA ALA A 598 -6.53 -16.78 6.25
C ALA A 598 -6.20 -17.97 5.36
N THR A 599 -6.14 -17.78 4.04
CA THR A 599 -5.99 -18.89 3.08
C THR A 599 -4.78 -18.76 2.18
N ARG A 600 -4.14 -19.89 1.88
CA ARG A 600 -3.05 -20.01 0.91
C ARG A 600 -3.43 -21.01 -0.15
N GLU A 601 -3.67 -20.53 -1.36
CA GLU A 601 -3.92 -21.37 -2.52
C GLU A 601 -2.59 -21.86 -3.12
N LEU A 602 -2.53 -23.15 -3.42
CA LEU A 602 -1.36 -23.87 -3.93
C LEU A 602 -1.76 -24.64 -5.19
N PRO A 603 -2.01 -23.94 -6.32
CA PRO A 603 -2.58 -24.54 -7.51
C PRO A 603 -1.73 -25.67 -8.11
N GLU A 604 -0.41 -25.52 -8.11
CA GLU A 604 0.55 -26.54 -8.58
C GLU A 604 0.52 -27.87 -7.80
N TRP A 605 -0.16 -27.85 -6.65
CA TRP A 605 -0.36 -28.99 -5.76
C TRP A 605 -1.84 -29.41 -5.67
N GLY A 606 -2.77 -28.64 -6.24
CA GLY A 606 -4.21 -28.87 -6.10
C GLY A 606 -4.73 -28.68 -4.67
N LEU A 607 -4.04 -27.88 -3.86
CA LEU A 607 -4.32 -27.71 -2.43
C LEU A 607 -4.67 -26.27 -2.04
N ARG A 608 -5.42 -26.11 -0.98
CA ARG A 608 -5.60 -24.87 -0.22
C ARG A 608 -5.27 -25.12 1.25
N ALA A 609 -4.37 -24.34 1.82
CA ALA A 609 -4.16 -24.31 3.26
C ALA A 609 -5.02 -23.20 3.89
N GLU A 610 -5.57 -23.46 5.07
CA GLU A 610 -6.35 -22.51 5.85
C GLU A 610 -5.75 -22.39 7.25
N TYR A 611 -5.61 -21.14 7.73
CA TYR A 611 -5.24 -20.82 9.10
C TYR A 611 -6.39 -20.06 9.75
N TRP A 612 -6.98 -20.70 10.75
CA TRP A 612 -8.20 -20.22 11.40
C TRP A 612 -7.85 -19.17 12.45
N VAL A 613 -8.60 -18.05 12.42
CA VAL A 613 -8.45 -16.91 13.34
C VAL A 613 -9.80 -16.32 13.71
N GLU A 614 -9.92 -15.77 14.92
CA GLU A 614 -11.15 -15.15 15.43
C GLU A 614 -10.83 -13.78 16.08
N GLY A 615 -11.80 -12.87 16.13
CA GLY A 615 -11.65 -11.59 16.84
C GLY A 615 -11.35 -11.79 18.33
N ALA A 616 -10.44 -11.00 18.89
CA ALA A 616 -10.09 -11.09 20.31
C ALA A 616 -10.74 -9.93 21.09
N GLY A 617 -11.61 -10.27 22.05
CA GLY A 617 -12.36 -9.31 22.87
C GLY A 617 -13.77 -9.01 22.35
N ASP A 618 -14.55 -8.30 23.15
CA ASP A 618 -15.94 -7.94 22.89
C ASP A 618 -16.25 -6.45 23.18
N ASP A 619 -15.28 -5.68 23.66
CA ASP A 619 -15.40 -4.25 23.94
C ASP A 619 -14.97 -3.40 22.74
N TYR A 620 -15.94 -2.69 22.13
CA TYR A 620 -15.70 -1.86 20.94
C TYR A 620 -14.66 -0.75 21.18
N ASP A 621 -14.67 -0.13 22.36
CA ASP A 621 -13.81 1.02 22.65
C ASP A 621 -12.37 0.60 23.00
N ALA A 622 -12.18 -0.64 23.46
CA ALA A 622 -10.89 -1.17 23.89
C ALA A 622 -10.23 -2.14 22.88
N ASP A 623 -11.04 -2.90 22.14
CA ASP A 623 -10.58 -4.01 21.30
C ASP A 623 -10.75 -3.75 19.79
N ALA A 624 -11.35 -2.62 19.40
CA ALA A 624 -11.42 -2.18 18.01
C ALA A 624 -10.79 -0.79 17.80
N THR A 625 -10.41 -0.52 16.55
CA THR A 625 -10.14 0.84 16.07
C THR A 625 -11.45 1.63 15.94
N ASP A 626 -11.39 2.95 15.79
CA ASP A 626 -12.54 3.81 15.47
C ASP A 626 -13.39 3.32 14.28
N THR A 627 -12.77 2.59 13.34
CA THR A 627 -13.43 2.00 12.16
C THR A 627 -14.05 0.62 12.40
N GLY A 628 -14.07 0.13 13.65
CA GLY A 628 -14.61 -1.17 14.04
C GLY A 628 -13.70 -2.36 13.75
N THR A 629 -12.47 -2.16 13.28
CA THR A 629 -11.51 -3.26 13.05
C THR A 629 -10.93 -3.77 14.36
N TYR A 630 -10.97 -5.08 14.61
CA TYR A 630 -10.32 -5.68 15.80
C TYR A 630 -8.82 -5.30 15.86
N LEU A 631 -8.34 -4.94 17.05
CA LEU A 631 -6.91 -4.70 17.29
C LEU A 631 -6.11 -6.02 17.27
N ARG A 632 -6.73 -7.09 17.76
CA ARG A 632 -6.11 -8.41 17.97
C ARG A 632 -7.01 -9.53 17.48
N VAL A 633 -6.40 -10.66 17.10
CA VAL A 633 -7.08 -11.91 16.77
C VAL A 633 -6.48 -13.07 17.55
N VAL A 634 -7.29 -14.07 17.87
CA VAL A 634 -6.83 -15.35 18.43
C VAL A 634 -6.70 -16.36 17.30
N THR A 635 -5.66 -17.16 17.35
CA THR A 635 -5.35 -18.18 16.35
C THR A 635 -5.87 -19.55 16.77
N ASP A 636 -6.20 -20.38 15.79
CA ASP A 636 -6.64 -21.75 15.99
C ASP A 636 -5.92 -22.68 14.99
N GLN A 637 -6.64 -23.55 14.30
CA GLN A 637 -6.09 -24.68 13.56
C GLN A 637 -5.50 -24.31 12.20
N VAL A 638 -4.52 -25.09 11.78
CA VAL A 638 -4.07 -25.17 10.37
C VAL A 638 -4.67 -26.42 9.72
N ARG A 639 -5.33 -26.25 8.57
CA ARG A 639 -6.01 -27.31 7.82
C ARG A 639 -5.71 -27.24 6.34
N PHE A 640 -5.89 -28.36 5.62
CA PHE A 640 -5.71 -28.45 4.17
C PHE A 640 -6.96 -28.98 3.50
N TYR A 641 -7.29 -28.44 2.33
CA TYR A 641 -8.44 -28.82 1.52
C TYR A 641 -8.03 -28.97 0.05
N PRO A 642 -8.78 -29.73 -0.77
CA PRO A 642 -8.70 -29.62 -2.23
C PRO A 642 -8.91 -28.17 -2.67
N LEU A 643 -8.22 -27.74 -3.72
CA LEU A 643 -8.28 -26.36 -4.20
C LEU A 643 -9.71 -25.89 -4.56
N ASP A 644 -10.50 -26.81 -5.11
CA ASP A 644 -11.88 -26.60 -5.57
C ASP A 644 -12.94 -26.77 -4.48
N ALA A 645 -12.56 -27.16 -3.26
CA ALA A 645 -13.47 -27.24 -2.12
C ALA A 645 -14.06 -25.85 -1.79
N ALA A 646 -15.31 -25.82 -1.31
CA ALA A 646 -15.91 -24.58 -0.82
C ALA A 646 -15.06 -23.96 0.29
N GLU A 647 -14.96 -22.63 0.34
CA GLU A 647 -14.24 -21.92 1.39
C GLU A 647 -15.04 -21.97 2.70
N ASN A 648 -14.37 -22.22 3.82
CA ASN A 648 -15.00 -22.08 5.13
C ASN A 648 -15.23 -20.59 5.46
N SER A 649 -16.27 -20.28 6.24
CA SER A 649 -16.47 -18.97 6.87
C SER A 649 -16.79 -19.14 8.35
N ALA A 650 -16.52 -18.10 9.12
CA ALA A 650 -16.94 -17.96 10.51
C ALA A 650 -17.46 -16.53 10.75
N HIS A 651 -18.34 -16.36 11.73
CA HIS A 651 -18.76 -15.04 12.17
C HIS A 651 -17.56 -14.23 12.71
N ALA A 652 -17.60 -12.89 12.59
CA ALA A 652 -16.47 -12.01 12.89
C ALA A 652 -15.91 -12.18 14.31
N GLY A 653 -16.81 -12.37 15.29
CA GLY A 653 -16.49 -12.60 16.71
C GLY A 653 -16.17 -14.06 17.07
N GLY A 654 -16.12 -14.97 16.10
CA GLY A 654 -15.87 -16.40 16.30
C GLY A 654 -17.13 -17.26 16.24
N GLY A 655 -16.98 -18.54 16.60
CA GLY A 655 -18.07 -19.53 16.54
C GLY A 655 -17.75 -20.76 15.70
N GLY A 656 -16.51 -20.90 15.25
CA GLY A 656 -16.05 -22.02 14.43
C GLY A 656 -16.29 -21.82 12.93
N TYR A 657 -15.38 -22.36 12.14
CA TYR A 657 -15.43 -22.30 10.68
C TYR A 657 -16.25 -23.45 10.09
N ALA A 658 -17.11 -23.12 9.13
CA ALA A 658 -17.90 -24.10 8.39
C ALA A 658 -18.05 -23.71 6.90
N GLN A 659 -18.29 -24.68 6.03
CA GLN A 659 -18.60 -24.43 4.62
C GLN A 659 -20.09 -24.14 4.45
N TRP A 660 -20.40 -23.03 3.77
CA TRP A 660 -21.76 -22.76 3.31
C TRP A 660 -21.93 -23.20 1.85
N ILE A 661 -22.70 -24.27 1.64
CA ILE A 661 -22.94 -24.85 0.31
C ILE A 661 -24.42 -24.68 -0.08
N PRO A 662 -24.72 -23.83 -1.08
CA PRO A 662 -26.08 -23.72 -1.62
C PRO A 662 -26.54 -25.06 -2.23
N GLY A 663 -27.74 -25.52 -1.89
CA GLY A 663 -28.36 -26.68 -2.55
C GLY A 663 -28.10 -28.04 -1.92
N GLY A 664 -27.53 -28.10 -0.71
CA GLY A 664 -27.54 -29.32 0.13
C GLY A 664 -26.54 -30.41 -0.24
N SER A 665 -25.50 -30.11 -1.03
CA SER A 665 -24.37 -31.04 -1.18
C SER A 665 -23.55 -31.11 0.12
N GLU A 666 -22.94 -32.26 0.40
CA GLU A 666 -22.15 -32.43 1.63
C GLU A 666 -20.88 -31.55 1.62
N PRO A 667 -20.51 -30.95 2.77
CA PRO A 667 -19.24 -30.25 2.93
C PRO A 667 -18.05 -31.14 2.59
N THR A 668 -17.08 -30.58 1.87
CA THR A 668 -15.81 -31.26 1.63
C THR A 668 -14.96 -31.16 2.88
N GLY A 669 -14.72 -32.30 3.54
CA GLY A 669 -13.86 -32.39 4.72
C GLY A 669 -12.40 -32.02 4.45
N PRO A 670 -11.62 -31.68 5.51
CA PRO A 670 -10.19 -31.46 5.39
C PRO A 670 -9.45 -32.75 4.98
N LEU A 671 -8.30 -32.58 4.32
CA LEU A 671 -7.42 -33.68 3.92
C LEU A 671 -6.57 -34.16 5.11
N PRO A 672 -6.28 -35.46 5.21
CA PRO A 672 -5.32 -35.98 6.18
C PRO A 672 -3.93 -35.36 5.97
N LEU A 673 -3.29 -34.93 7.07
CA LEU A 673 -1.99 -34.29 7.07
C LEU A 673 -0.88 -35.20 6.51
N GLU A 674 -1.01 -36.52 6.66
CA GLU A 674 -0.10 -37.52 6.08
C GLU A 674 -0.13 -37.54 4.53
N GLN A 675 -1.22 -37.08 3.91
CA GLN A 675 -1.34 -36.98 2.45
C GLN A 675 -0.77 -35.67 1.90
N ILE A 676 -0.42 -34.72 2.78
CA ILE A 676 0.14 -33.45 2.38
C ILE A 676 1.63 -33.64 2.07
N PRO A 677 2.12 -33.22 0.88
CA PRO A 677 3.53 -33.32 0.56
C PRO A 677 4.39 -32.65 1.64
N PRO A 678 5.48 -33.28 2.11
CA PRO A 678 6.28 -32.74 3.22
C PRO A 678 6.77 -31.32 2.98
N LEU A 679 7.13 -30.98 1.73
CA LEU A 679 7.53 -29.63 1.34
C LEU A 679 6.39 -28.63 1.56
N VAL A 680 5.17 -28.97 1.12
CA VAL A 680 3.98 -28.12 1.29
C VAL A 680 3.67 -27.90 2.76
N PHE A 681 3.62 -29.00 3.54
CA PHE A 681 3.36 -28.92 4.98
C PHE A 681 4.42 -28.05 5.67
N SER A 682 5.70 -28.32 5.41
CA SER A 682 6.80 -27.57 6.02
C SER A 682 6.73 -26.08 5.69
N GLU A 683 6.34 -25.73 4.47
CA GLU A 683 6.26 -24.34 4.03
C GLU A 683 5.10 -23.57 4.60
N VAL A 684 3.93 -24.19 4.64
CA VAL A 684 2.75 -23.61 5.27
C VAL A 684 2.99 -23.41 6.76
N MET A 685 3.59 -24.39 7.44
CA MET A 685 3.89 -24.27 8.88
C MET A 685 4.96 -23.21 9.15
N ARG A 686 5.91 -23.01 8.24
CA ARG A 686 6.91 -21.94 8.34
C ARG A 686 6.28 -20.55 8.22
N ASP A 687 5.34 -20.37 7.30
CA ASP A 687 4.58 -19.12 7.19
C ASP A 687 3.78 -18.86 8.47
N VAL A 688 3.13 -19.88 9.03
CA VAL A 688 2.35 -19.77 10.27
C VAL A 688 3.26 -19.47 11.49
N ASP A 689 4.43 -20.12 11.61
CA ASP A 689 5.42 -19.79 12.64
C ASP A 689 5.89 -18.33 12.52
N LEU A 690 6.07 -17.82 11.30
CA LEU A 690 6.38 -16.40 11.10
C LEU A 690 5.26 -15.48 11.59
N PHE A 691 3.99 -15.83 11.33
CA PHE A 691 2.85 -15.05 11.76
C PHE A 691 2.79 -14.97 13.29
N VAL A 692 2.89 -16.10 13.97
CA VAL A 692 2.93 -16.15 15.45
C VAL A 692 4.17 -15.46 15.99
N GLY A 693 5.34 -15.84 15.48
CA GLY A 693 6.65 -15.37 15.92
C GLY A 693 6.89 -13.88 15.75
N VAL A 694 6.13 -13.17 14.90
CA VAL A 694 6.27 -11.72 14.68
C VAL A 694 5.05 -10.93 15.16
N ALA A 695 3.83 -11.45 14.98
CA ALA A 695 2.60 -10.72 15.32
C ALA A 695 2.09 -11.00 16.73
N SER A 696 2.61 -12.01 17.44
CA SER A 696 2.19 -12.32 18.82
C SER A 696 2.45 -11.16 19.78
N VAL A 697 1.46 -10.85 20.62
CA VAL A 697 1.64 -9.89 21.74
C VAL A 697 2.66 -10.37 22.76
N GLY A 698 2.92 -11.68 22.84
CA GLY A 698 3.94 -12.27 23.72
C GLY A 698 5.38 -11.88 23.35
N ASN A 699 5.61 -11.30 22.17
CA ASN A 699 6.91 -10.74 21.77
C ASN A 699 7.04 -9.24 22.04
N ASP A 700 6.01 -8.60 22.58
CA ASP A 700 6.05 -7.18 22.88
C ASP A 700 6.68 -6.93 24.25
N PRO A 701 7.89 -6.35 24.34
CA PRO A 701 8.56 -6.14 25.63
C PRO A 701 7.83 -5.14 26.54
N THR A 702 6.91 -4.34 25.99
CA THR A 702 6.13 -3.33 26.72
C THR A 702 4.81 -3.87 27.27
N TRP A 703 4.41 -5.09 26.89
CA TRP A 703 3.10 -5.66 27.24
C TRP A 703 3.10 -6.49 28.54
N GLN A 704 4.09 -6.30 29.41
CA GLN A 704 4.26 -7.11 30.63
C GLN A 704 3.08 -7.02 31.61
N ASP A 705 2.44 -5.86 31.70
CA ASP A 705 1.32 -5.61 32.60
C ASP A 705 -0.04 -5.92 31.97
N GLY A 706 -0.10 -6.28 30.69
CA GLY A 706 -1.36 -6.54 29.98
C GLY A 706 -2.23 -5.30 29.73
N GLY A 707 -1.68 -4.09 29.92
CA GLY A 707 -2.43 -2.83 29.92
C GLY A 707 -3.23 -2.58 31.21
N PRO A 708 -4.10 -1.55 31.26
CA PRO A 708 -4.79 -1.11 32.47
C PRO A 708 -5.60 -2.19 33.22
N GLU A 709 -6.01 -3.25 32.50
CA GLU A 709 -6.84 -4.33 33.03
C GLU A 709 -6.11 -5.68 33.18
N GLY A 710 -4.79 -5.75 32.93
CA GLY A 710 -4.07 -7.03 33.05
C GLY A 710 -4.33 -8.03 31.93
N ARG A 711 -4.92 -7.60 30.80
CA ARG A 711 -5.36 -8.50 29.71
C ARG A 711 -4.19 -9.27 29.10
N TYR A 712 -4.34 -10.59 29.00
CA TYR A 712 -3.35 -11.52 28.44
C TYR A 712 -1.99 -11.57 29.16
N GLN A 713 -1.91 -11.12 30.42
CA GLN A 713 -0.66 -11.13 31.18
C GLN A 713 -0.07 -12.55 31.35
N GLU A 714 -0.90 -13.53 31.68
CA GLU A 714 -0.49 -14.95 31.80
C GLU A 714 0.00 -15.52 30.46
N TYR A 715 -0.69 -15.19 29.36
CA TYR A 715 -0.26 -15.55 28.01
C TYR A 715 1.10 -14.92 27.69
N TRP A 716 1.28 -13.63 27.99
CA TRP A 716 2.55 -12.94 27.75
C TRP A 716 3.71 -13.60 28.51
N GLN A 717 3.53 -13.93 29.79
CA GLN A 717 4.57 -14.59 30.61
C GLN A 717 4.93 -15.98 30.07
N SER A 718 3.92 -16.81 29.82
CA SER A 718 4.11 -18.18 29.31
C SER A 718 4.76 -18.22 27.94
N TYR A 719 4.37 -17.31 27.03
CA TYR A 719 4.98 -17.21 25.71
C TYR A 719 6.40 -16.61 25.76
N SER A 720 6.61 -15.55 26.55
CA SER A 720 7.88 -14.81 26.60
C SER A 720 9.07 -15.65 27.01
N PHE A 721 8.85 -16.68 27.84
CA PHE A 721 9.89 -17.53 28.42
C PHE A 721 9.60 -19.03 28.25
N GLY A 722 8.68 -19.38 27.36
CA GLY A 722 8.24 -20.75 27.06
C GLY A 722 9.23 -21.51 26.16
N GLU A 723 8.79 -22.62 25.58
CA GLU A 723 9.65 -23.43 24.70
C GLU A 723 10.02 -22.71 23.39
N LEU A 724 11.14 -23.11 22.80
CA LEU A 724 11.62 -22.51 21.55
C LEU A 724 10.79 -22.96 20.35
N SER A 725 10.38 -22.01 19.50
CA SER A 725 9.89 -22.33 18.15
C SER A 725 11.03 -22.85 17.26
N ALA A 726 10.70 -23.47 16.13
CA ALA A 726 11.71 -23.96 15.19
C ALA A 726 12.64 -22.84 14.67
N THR A 727 12.09 -21.64 14.49
CA THR A 727 12.85 -20.43 14.15
C THR A 727 13.82 -20.05 15.27
N ALA A 728 13.43 -20.22 16.54
CA ALA A 728 14.28 -19.94 17.69
C ALA A 728 15.36 -21.02 17.92
N GLU A 729 15.06 -22.28 17.64
CA GLU A 729 16.03 -23.38 17.64
C GLU A 729 17.12 -23.17 16.58
N THR A 730 16.74 -22.79 15.36
CA THR A 730 17.70 -22.45 14.30
C THR A 730 18.64 -21.31 14.73
N ARG A 731 18.13 -20.32 15.46
CA ARG A 731 18.94 -19.23 16.02
C ARG A 731 19.85 -19.72 17.14
N ARG A 732 19.41 -20.64 18.00
CA ARG A 732 20.25 -21.27 19.03
C ARG A 732 21.44 -21.98 18.39
N ASP A 733 21.20 -22.78 17.36
CA ASP A 733 22.25 -23.53 16.67
C ASP A 733 23.25 -22.60 15.99
N LEU A 734 22.76 -21.54 15.35
CA LEU A 734 23.60 -20.51 14.75
C LEU A 734 24.43 -19.77 15.80
N LEU A 735 23.82 -19.30 16.89
CA LEU A 735 24.52 -18.61 17.98
C LEU A 735 25.57 -19.52 18.60
N THR A 736 25.28 -20.81 18.81
CA THR A 736 26.26 -21.77 19.33
C THR A 736 27.55 -21.82 18.48
N ARG A 737 27.43 -21.70 17.14
CA ARG A 737 28.59 -21.63 16.23
C ARG A 737 29.26 -20.26 16.18
N LEU A 738 28.49 -19.17 16.30
CA LEU A 738 29.00 -17.80 16.18
C LEU A 738 29.60 -17.25 17.47
N LEU A 739 29.04 -17.61 18.63
CA LEU A 739 29.42 -17.07 19.95
C LEU A 739 30.94 -17.12 20.21
N PRO A 740 31.67 -18.22 19.91
CA PRO A 740 33.12 -18.27 20.13
C PRO A 740 33.93 -17.24 19.34
N ARG A 741 33.36 -16.66 18.28
CA ARG A 741 34.00 -15.65 17.42
C ARG A 741 33.66 -14.21 17.86
N LEU A 742 32.78 -14.02 18.84
CA LEU A 742 32.38 -12.70 19.32
C LEU A 742 33.37 -12.16 20.36
N ALA A 743 33.51 -10.83 20.40
CA ALA A 743 34.34 -10.14 21.39
C ALA A 743 33.92 -10.38 22.86
N VAL A 744 32.69 -10.87 23.09
CA VAL A 744 32.10 -11.16 24.40
C VAL A 744 32.00 -12.65 24.71
N ALA A 745 32.72 -13.50 23.97
CA ALA A 745 32.63 -14.96 24.08
C ALA A 745 32.85 -15.48 25.51
N ASP A 746 33.78 -14.89 26.27
CA ASP A 746 34.09 -15.28 27.66
C ASP A 746 32.99 -14.88 28.67
N ARG A 747 32.06 -14.02 28.24
CA ARG A 747 30.91 -13.56 29.03
C ARG A 747 29.59 -14.21 28.60
N CYS A 748 29.57 -15.01 27.54
CA CYS A 748 28.36 -15.60 26.99
C CYS A 748 28.40 -17.14 27.01
N ARG A 749 27.28 -17.76 27.38
CA ARG A 749 27.09 -19.22 27.22
C ARG A 749 25.65 -19.55 26.85
N MET A 750 25.47 -20.67 26.16
CA MET A 750 24.14 -21.19 25.84
C MET A 750 23.64 -22.08 26.98
N GLU A 751 22.42 -21.84 27.47
CA GLU A 751 21.80 -22.64 28.53
C GLU A 751 20.31 -22.88 28.21
N GLY A 752 20.01 -24.07 27.66
CA GLY A 752 18.68 -24.45 27.21
C GLY A 752 18.12 -23.46 26.17
N ARG A 753 17.07 -22.73 26.56
CA ARG A 753 16.37 -21.74 25.73
C ARG A 753 16.87 -20.30 25.89
N PHE A 754 17.97 -20.10 26.62
CA PHE A 754 18.52 -18.79 26.92
C PHE A 754 19.96 -18.64 26.44
N LEU A 755 20.28 -17.45 25.94
CA LEU A 755 21.65 -16.94 25.92
C LEU A 755 21.94 -16.28 27.28
N VAL A 756 22.81 -16.89 28.06
CA VAL A 756 23.24 -16.36 29.35
C VAL A 756 24.42 -15.43 29.16
N VAL A 757 24.31 -14.22 29.67
CA VAL A 757 25.31 -13.15 29.55
C VAL A 757 25.73 -12.69 30.94
N ARG A 758 27.01 -12.82 31.26
CA ARG A 758 27.60 -12.32 32.51
C ARG A 758 28.06 -10.87 32.31
N GLY A 759 27.32 -9.92 32.87
CA GLY A 759 27.78 -8.54 33.04
C GLY A 759 28.59 -8.35 34.31
N ASP A 760 28.96 -7.10 34.61
CA ASP A 760 29.71 -6.72 35.81
C ASP A 760 28.77 -6.38 36.99
N LEU A 761 27.50 -6.03 36.74
CA LEU A 761 26.45 -5.79 37.74
C LEU A 761 25.58 -7.02 38.00
N ARG A 762 25.11 -7.70 36.94
CA ARG A 762 24.23 -8.88 37.04
C ARG A 762 24.54 -9.94 35.97
N THR A 763 23.93 -11.12 36.13
CA THR A 763 23.85 -12.12 35.08
C THR A 763 22.46 -12.08 34.43
N TYR A 764 22.43 -12.14 33.10
CA TYR A 764 21.23 -11.95 32.29
C TYR A 764 20.93 -13.20 31.48
N LYS A 765 19.66 -13.60 31.42
CA LYS A 765 19.17 -14.70 30.57
C LYS A 765 18.30 -14.10 29.47
N ILE A 766 18.79 -14.09 28.23
CA ILE A 766 18.05 -13.58 27.07
C ILE A 766 17.33 -14.76 26.43
N HIS A 767 15.99 -14.76 26.44
CA HIS A 767 15.22 -15.82 25.81
C HIS A 767 15.40 -15.77 24.29
N LEU A 768 15.76 -16.90 23.69
CA LEU A 768 16.05 -16.92 22.26
C LEU A 768 14.80 -16.69 21.43
N GLY A 769 13.60 -17.13 21.85
CA GLY A 769 12.37 -16.91 21.09
C GLY A 769 11.95 -15.44 21.00
N SER A 770 11.80 -14.80 22.15
CA SER A 770 11.19 -13.48 22.34
C SER A 770 12.19 -12.33 22.46
N GLY A 771 13.45 -12.64 22.77
CA GLY A 771 14.45 -11.65 23.14
C GLY A 771 14.25 -11.01 24.52
N ASN A 772 13.26 -11.47 25.31
CA ASN A 772 12.99 -10.97 26.66
C ASN A 772 14.07 -11.41 27.65
N ILE A 773 14.34 -10.57 28.66
CA ILE A 773 15.53 -10.70 29.52
C ILE A 773 15.09 -10.95 30.96
N LEU A 774 15.69 -11.95 31.61
CA LEU A 774 15.60 -12.17 33.05
C LEU A 774 16.95 -11.85 33.72
N MET A 775 16.91 -11.19 34.87
CA MET A 775 18.07 -10.88 35.69
C MET A 775 18.18 -11.86 36.86
N SER A 776 19.28 -12.61 36.92
CA SER A 776 19.58 -13.49 38.04
C SER A 776 20.11 -12.69 39.26
N PRO A 777 19.88 -13.16 40.51
CA PRO A 777 19.36 -14.49 40.88
C PRO A 777 17.83 -14.64 40.95
N ASN A 778 17.06 -13.54 40.97
CA ASN A 778 15.61 -13.59 41.22
C ASN A 778 14.76 -13.77 39.96
N ASP A 779 15.40 -13.89 38.79
CA ASP A 779 14.75 -13.90 37.46
C ASP A 779 13.79 -12.71 37.27
N GLU A 780 14.23 -11.52 37.70
CA GLU A 780 13.50 -10.26 37.55
C GLU A 780 13.54 -9.82 36.08
N TYR A 781 12.39 -9.48 35.50
CA TYR A 781 12.32 -9.05 34.10
C TYR A 781 13.02 -7.70 33.88
N LEU A 782 13.82 -7.63 32.81
CA LEU A 782 14.46 -6.40 32.35
C LEU A 782 13.89 -5.98 30.99
N CYS A 783 13.18 -4.86 30.97
CA CYS A 783 12.61 -4.30 29.74
C CYS A 783 13.65 -3.44 29.01
N ILE A 784 14.07 -3.90 27.83
CA ILE A 784 14.89 -3.13 26.88
C ILE A 784 14.15 -3.11 25.54
N VAL A 785 13.68 -1.92 25.15
CA VAL A 785 13.01 -1.67 23.88
C VAL A 785 14.08 -1.33 22.82
N PRO A 786 14.21 -2.13 21.75
CA PRO A 786 15.12 -1.78 20.66
C PRO A 786 14.67 -0.47 20.00
N GLN A 787 15.58 0.47 19.74
CA GLN A 787 15.24 1.64 18.93
C GLN A 787 14.82 1.18 17.52
N GLN A 788 13.62 1.55 17.08
CA GLN A 788 13.07 1.16 15.77
C GLN A 788 13.78 1.81 14.56
N SER A 789 14.81 2.63 14.78
CA SER A 789 15.53 3.34 13.73
C SER A 789 17.00 2.94 13.71
N GLY A 790 17.38 2.32 12.59
CA GLY A 790 18.75 1.97 12.27
C GLY A 790 18.92 0.47 12.15
N SER A 791 19.27 0.03 10.94
CA SER A 791 20.26 -1.03 10.80
C SER A 791 21.47 -0.60 11.65
N ALA A 792 21.49 -0.96 12.93
CA ALA A 792 22.73 -1.02 13.66
C ALA A 792 23.58 -1.97 12.83
N GLY A 793 24.53 -1.41 12.07
CA GLY A 793 25.42 -2.20 11.24
C GLY A 793 25.93 -3.30 12.14
N ASN A 794 25.70 -4.55 11.75
CA ASN A 794 26.37 -5.69 12.36
C ASN A 794 27.86 -5.40 12.14
N GLY A 795 28.51 -4.75 13.11
CA GLY A 795 29.92 -4.39 13.00
C GLY A 795 30.68 -5.68 12.76
N GLU A 796 31.31 -5.80 11.59
CA GLU A 796 32.16 -6.90 11.14
C GLU A 796 31.66 -8.36 11.38
N LEU A 797 30.40 -8.53 11.81
CA LEU A 797 29.88 -9.83 12.20
C LEU A 797 29.13 -10.46 11.02
N PHE A 798 29.75 -11.47 10.43
CA PHE A 798 29.14 -12.30 9.42
C PHE A 798 27.91 -13.04 9.98
N LEU A 799 26.75 -12.83 9.34
CA LEU A 799 25.55 -13.67 9.50
C LEU A 799 25.30 -14.41 8.19
N PRO A 800 24.98 -15.72 8.22
CA PRO A 800 24.87 -16.52 7.00
C PRO A 800 23.63 -16.21 6.14
N PHE A 801 22.71 -15.39 6.62
CA PHE A 801 21.51 -14.97 5.87
C PHE A 801 20.96 -13.62 6.32
N GLU A 802 20.18 -13.00 5.45
CA GLU A 802 19.43 -11.77 5.71
C GLU A 802 18.05 -12.06 6.35
N GLY A 803 17.47 -11.06 7.02
CA GLY A 803 16.04 -11.06 7.39
C GLY A 803 15.65 -11.53 8.80
N ASP A 804 16.56 -12.08 9.61
CA ASP A 804 16.25 -12.47 11.00
C ASP A 804 16.53 -11.34 11.99
N ARG A 805 15.52 -10.47 12.16
CA ARG A 805 15.60 -9.31 13.05
C ARG A 805 15.78 -9.71 14.52
N MET A 806 15.20 -10.82 14.96
CA MET A 806 15.26 -11.22 16.36
C MET A 806 16.67 -11.69 16.74
N LEU A 807 17.38 -12.38 15.84
CA LEU A 807 18.80 -12.68 16.05
C LEU A 807 19.62 -11.41 16.29
N GLY A 808 19.40 -10.36 15.49
CA GLY A 808 20.03 -9.05 15.68
C GLY A 808 19.70 -8.44 17.05
N VAL A 809 18.43 -8.47 17.47
CA VAL A 809 17.99 -8.00 18.80
C VAL A 809 18.69 -8.75 19.93
N VAL A 810 18.75 -10.09 19.86
CA VAL A 810 19.43 -10.93 20.87
C VAL A 810 20.93 -10.59 20.94
N LEU A 811 21.61 -10.44 19.80
CA LEU A 811 23.03 -10.08 19.75
C LEU A 811 23.29 -8.67 20.29
N SER A 812 22.47 -7.68 19.90
CA SER A 812 22.60 -6.31 20.41
C SER A 812 22.39 -6.26 21.92
N LYS A 813 21.39 -6.97 22.45
CA LYS A 813 21.16 -7.10 23.90
C LYS A 813 22.35 -7.77 24.59
N ALA A 814 22.90 -8.85 24.02
CA ALA A 814 24.05 -9.53 24.59
C ALA A 814 25.29 -8.63 24.66
N LEU A 815 25.60 -7.90 23.58
CA LEU A 815 26.75 -6.97 23.53
C LEU A 815 26.60 -5.78 24.49
N LEU A 816 25.37 -5.28 24.67
CA LEU A 816 25.04 -4.22 25.62
C LEU A 816 25.18 -4.71 27.07
N LEU A 817 24.55 -5.84 27.40
CA LEU A 817 24.50 -6.39 28.75
C LEU A 817 25.84 -6.99 29.22
N ALA A 818 26.68 -7.42 28.28
CA ALA A 818 28.05 -7.80 28.59
C ALA A 818 28.89 -6.61 29.10
N ARG A 819 28.44 -5.35 28.92
CA ARG A 819 29.08 -4.12 29.41
C ARG A 819 28.07 -3.28 30.20
N ASP A 820 27.35 -3.92 31.11
CA ASP A 820 26.24 -3.32 31.87
C ASP A 820 26.61 -2.08 32.71
N THR A 821 27.88 -1.90 33.07
CA THR A 821 28.40 -0.69 33.75
C THR A 821 28.56 0.52 32.83
N GLU A 822 28.68 0.31 31.51
CA GLU A 822 28.80 1.38 30.50
C GLU A 822 27.43 1.90 30.03
N ILE A 823 26.33 1.27 30.45
CA ILE A 823 24.98 1.65 30.05
C ILE A 823 24.60 2.99 30.70
N THR A 824 24.31 4.00 29.88
CA THR A 824 23.93 5.35 30.34
C THR A 824 22.44 5.64 30.26
N ASP A 825 21.64 4.78 29.61
CA ASP A 825 20.20 4.99 29.46
C ASP A 825 19.49 4.94 30.84
N PRO A 826 18.87 6.04 31.30
CA PRO A 826 18.27 6.09 32.64
C PRO A 826 17.12 5.09 32.82
N THR A 827 16.42 4.71 31.74
CA THR A 827 15.32 3.72 31.80
C THR A 827 15.85 2.31 32.07
N ILE A 828 17.04 1.98 31.57
CA ILE A 828 17.69 0.68 31.80
C ILE A 828 18.42 0.69 33.14
N VAL A 829 19.20 1.75 33.42
CA VAL A 829 19.99 1.88 34.66
C VAL A 829 19.11 1.83 35.90
N SER A 830 17.92 2.45 35.86
CA SER A 830 16.98 2.41 36.99
C SER A 830 16.45 1.00 37.26
N GLN A 831 16.29 0.15 36.24
CA GLN A 831 15.88 -1.25 36.40
C GLN A 831 17.02 -2.12 36.95
N LEU A 832 18.25 -1.96 36.43
CA LEU A 832 19.42 -2.74 36.87
C LEU A 832 19.77 -2.55 38.36
N ARG A 833 19.43 -1.37 38.92
CA ARG A 833 19.74 -0.99 40.30
C ARG A 833 18.61 -1.28 41.29
N ARG A 834 17.44 -1.76 40.85
CA ARG A 834 16.38 -2.23 41.76
C ARG A 834 16.90 -3.45 42.51
N ARG A 835 16.88 -3.43 43.84
CA ARG A 835 17.43 -4.51 44.68
C ARG A 835 16.40 -5.59 44.94
#